data_AF-A0AA42YF51-F1
#
_entry.id   AF-A0AA42YF51-F1
#
_cell.length_a   1.000
_cell.length_b   1.000
_cell.length_c   1.000
_cell.angle_alpha   90.00
_cell.angle_beta   90.00
_cell.angle_gamma   90.00
#
_symmetry.space_group_name_H-M   'P 1'
#
loop_
_entity.id
_entity.type
_entity.pdbx_description
1 polymer ?
#
loop_
_entity_poly.entity_id
_entity_poly.type
_entity_poly.pdbx_seq_one_letter_code
_entity_poly.pdbx_strand_id
1 'polypeptide(L)'
;MSVDSTRFAPSLALAFSALLIPGPAGAQSEPRPPVRRGAETVEIVTPTVFTGDLRELPTARAWRPGDPIKEIPRRSYPRAERVSGPPRNPTGITRDPLLGLQERAPQAPTRAFGSPDVNVAGMGFSGVNPPDTVGDVGQNYYIQAINDQAGTKFTVHHKGDGSVAAGPIPLDSLATSNFCTNGLGDPIVLYDHLAGRWLLSEFSSSGNRMCVYISQTGDPLAGGWYAYDFSATNFPDYPKYAVWPDAYYVGTNENSVAAYALERPAMLNGQAAALQRFTAPDLGGFAFQMITPSDLDGPAPPAGAPAYFLRHNDDESHNPGSNDPGHDFLEIFEFAVDFASPANSTFTGPFQVPIAEFDSDLCGLVSFNCIRQPGTSTTLDPLREVVMWRSQYRNFGSYEVLVGNLATDVDGTDHAGVRWYELRKSGGSWSLFQEGTYAIDGDSRWMGSAAMDGNGNVAVGYNVSSSTTFPSLRYAGRLAGDPAGTLPQGENVLVAGTASNASNRYGDYASLNVDPVDDCTIWFTGEYNAASQWSTRIGAFSFAGCGGTCGNDVIEGNEVCDGTDLGGATCGSEGCSGGTLACNPTCSGFDTSSCTGCPPCDNDGVCDPGEDCNGCASDCIGGVTPGAVCGNGVCEAGDGEDCVSCAADCNGRQSGKPADRFCCGDGDGQNPVACSDSRCSSGGFICTDVPQPPASYCCGDFACEGLEDRCSCAVDCGPPPASEAGFCADQADNDCDSAIDCIDGDCVLDPACLCRPGGGTCSVNGDCCSNKCKGGVCRGN
;
A
#
# COMPACT_ATOMS: atom_id res chain seq x y z
N MET A 1 -33.71 67.32 80.96
CA MET A 1 -32.71 67.10 82.03
C MET A 1 -32.18 65.69 81.78
N SER A 2 -30.93 65.39 81.44
CA SER A 2 -29.62 66.01 81.67
C SER A 2 -28.65 65.58 80.54
N VAL A 3 -27.40 66.06 80.62
CA VAL A 3 -26.31 66.19 79.63
C VAL A 3 -25.52 64.88 79.32
N ASP A 4 -24.82 64.88 78.17
CA ASP A 4 -23.51 64.22 77.82
C ASP A 4 -23.46 62.71 77.49
N SER A 5 -22.58 62.15 76.64
CA SER A 5 -21.74 62.60 75.49
C SER A 5 -20.96 61.36 74.93
N THR A 6 -20.61 61.41 73.63
CA THR A 6 -19.46 60.75 72.93
C THR A 6 -19.40 59.23 72.61
N ARG A 7 -19.68 58.94 71.32
CA ARG A 7 -18.99 58.09 70.29
C ARG A 7 -17.96 57.03 70.73
N PHE A 8 -18.12 55.79 70.23
CA PHE A 8 -17.19 55.04 69.34
C PHE A 8 -17.87 53.71 68.89
N ALA A 9 -17.69 53.30 67.63
CA ALA A 9 -18.40 52.20 66.95
C ALA A 9 -18.05 50.80 67.51
N PRO A 10 -18.95 49.78 67.39
CA PRO A 10 -18.73 48.47 67.97
C PRO A 10 -17.82 47.61 67.09
N SER A 11 -16.78 47.03 67.69
CA SER A 11 -16.05 45.90 67.11
C SER A 11 -16.83 44.61 67.40
N LEU A 12 -17.35 43.98 66.35
CA LEU A 12 -17.93 42.65 66.43
C LEU A 12 -16.79 41.63 66.24
N ALA A 13 -16.47 40.87 67.28
CA ALA A 13 -15.56 39.74 67.18
C ALA A 13 -16.28 38.57 66.48
N LEU A 14 -15.99 38.33 65.20
CA LEU A 14 -16.36 37.09 64.52
C LEU A 14 -15.35 36.00 64.89
N ALA A 15 -15.86 34.88 65.39
CA ALA A 15 -15.09 33.66 65.57
C ALA A 15 -14.64 33.15 64.19
N PHE A 16 -13.32 33.00 64.00
CA PHE A 16 -12.74 32.28 62.87
C PHE A 16 -13.01 30.77 63.05
N SER A 17 -14.04 30.26 62.39
CA SER A 17 -14.10 28.83 62.04
C SER A 17 -13.21 28.63 60.81
N ALA A 18 -12.09 27.93 60.98
CA ALA A 18 -11.28 27.49 59.86
C ALA A 18 -12.12 26.57 58.95
N LEU A 19 -12.52 27.07 57.79
CA LEU A 19 -13.04 26.26 56.70
C LEU A 19 -11.88 25.38 56.21
N LEU A 20 -11.92 24.08 56.52
CA LEU A 20 -11.14 23.08 55.84
C LEU A 20 -11.65 23.02 54.39
N ILE A 21 -10.84 23.55 53.47
CA ILE A 21 -11.02 23.33 52.04
C ILE A 21 -10.86 21.81 51.80
N PRO A 22 -11.83 21.09 51.24
CA PRO A 22 -11.61 19.72 50.82
C PRO A 22 -10.55 19.75 49.70
N GLY A 23 -9.44 19.04 49.91
CA GLY A 23 -8.44 18.83 48.88
C GLY A 23 -9.06 18.13 47.66
N PRO A 24 -8.40 18.19 46.49
CA PRO A 24 -8.91 17.55 45.28
C PRO A 24 -9.12 16.06 45.58
N ALA A 25 -10.33 15.58 45.36
CA ALA A 25 -10.61 14.15 45.34
C ALA A 25 -9.66 13.54 44.30
N GLY A 26 -8.81 12.60 44.72
CA GLY A 26 -7.96 11.86 43.80
C GLY A 26 -8.83 11.24 42.72
N ALA A 27 -8.48 11.47 41.46
CA ALA A 27 -9.08 10.78 40.32
C ALA A 27 -9.04 9.27 40.61
N GLN A 28 -10.20 8.67 40.81
CA GLN A 28 -10.29 7.21 40.78
C GLN A 28 -10.00 6.82 39.33
N SER A 29 -8.94 6.05 39.13
CA SER A 29 -8.67 5.41 37.85
C SER A 29 -9.88 4.54 37.49
N GLU A 30 -10.55 4.85 36.38
CA GLU A 30 -11.48 3.94 35.71
C GLU A 30 -10.89 2.51 35.70
N PRO A 31 -11.66 1.47 36.02
CA PRO A 31 -11.15 0.10 35.96
C PRO A 31 -10.67 -0.20 34.54
N ARG A 32 -9.40 -0.58 34.37
CA ARG A 32 -8.87 -0.96 33.06
C ARG A 32 -9.74 -2.08 32.45
N PRO A 33 -10.13 -2.00 31.17
CA PRO A 33 -10.88 -3.04 30.49
C PRO A 33 -10.25 -4.43 30.66
N PRO A 34 -11.05 -5.51 30.61
CA PRO A 34 -10.55 -6.86 30.75
C PRO A 34 -9.53 -7.20 29.65
N VAL A 35 -8.44 -7.85 30.05
CA VAL A 35 -7.42 -8.38 29.13
C VAL A 35 -7.71 -9.85 28.90
N ARG A 36 -8.04 -10.24 27.67
CA ARG A 36 -8.10 -11.65 27.26
C ARG A 36 -6.67 -12.10 26.91
N ARG A 37 -6.26 -13.27 27.41
CA ARG A 37 -4.92 -13.83 27.19
C ARG A 37 -5.03 -15.22 26.59
N GLY A 38 -4.12 -15.51 25.67
CA GLY A 38 -4.04 -16.78 24.96
C GLY A 38 -5.01 -16.84 23.78
N ALA A 39 -4.48 -17.08 22.59
CA ALA A 39 -5.28 -17.24 21.38
C ALA A 39 -6.34 -18.34 21.54
N GLU A 40 -7.56 -18.06 21.08
CA GLU A 40 -8.69 -19.00 21.17
C GLU A 40 -8.55 -20.12 20.13
N THR A 41 -7.99 -19.78 18.96
CA THR A 41 -7.73 -20.70 17.85
C THR A 41 -6.34 -20.43 17.30
N VAL A 42 -5.63 -21.50 16.92
CA VAL A 42 -4.35 -21.45 16.20
C VAL A 42 -4.40 -22.42 15.03
N GLU A 43 -3.95 -21.98 13.86
CA GLU A 43 -3.80 -22.79 12.64
C GLU A 43 -2.46 -22.45 11.98
N ILE A 44 -1.88 -23.38 11.21
CA ILE A 44 -0.73 -23.13 10.35
C ILE A 44 -1.11 -23.53 8.93
N VAL A 45 -0.92 -22.63 7.96
CA VAL A 45 -1.29 -22.82 6.55
C VAL A 45 -0.05 -22.69 5.67
N THR A 46 0.15 -23.64 4.76
CA THR A 46 1.20 -23.57 3.73
C THR A 46 0.60 -23.00 2.45
N PRO A 47 1.24 -22.02 1.78
CA PRO A 47 0.68 -21.42 0.60
C PRO A 47 0.76 -22.35 -0.61
N THR A 48 -0.08 -22.06 -1.59
CA THR A 48 0.19 -22.45 -2.97
C THR A 48 0.90 -21.32 -3.69
N VAL A 49 1.65 -21.63 -4.74
CA VAL A 49 2.48 -20.66 -5.45
C VAL A 49 2.01 -20.56 -6.90
N PHE A 50 1.82 -19.33 -7.35
CA PHE A 50 1.66 -18.96 -8.75
C PHE A 50 2.93 -18.20 -9.18
N THR A 51 3.56 -18.64 -10.27
CA THR A 51 4.82 -18.06 -10.77
C THR A 51 4.68 -17.48 -12.18
N GLY A 52 3.44 -17.30 -12.66
CA GLY A 52 3.17 -16.77 -14.00
C GLY A 52 3.07 -15.26 -14.02
N ASP A 53 2.88 -14.73 -15.23
CA ASP A 53 2.58 -13.31 -15.44
C ASP A 53 1.06 -13.09 -15.49
N LEU A 54 0.56 -12.09 -14.76
CA LEU A 54 -0.86 -11.74 -14.74
C LEU A 54 -1.41 -11.40 -16.13
N ARG A 55 -0.58 -10.89 -17.04
CA ARG A 55 -0.96 -10.55 -18.41
C ARG A 55 -1.23 -11.79 -19.27
N GLU A 56 -0.73 -12.94 -18.85
CA GLU A 56 -0.95 -14.23 -19.53
C GLU A 56 -2.20 -14.95 -19.01
N LEU A 57 -2.78 -14.50 -17.89
CA LEU A 57 -4.00 -15.08 -17.35
C LEU A 57 -5.23 -14.71 -18.19
N PRO A 58 -6.21 -15.63 -18.30
CA PRO A 58 -7.46 -15.34 -18.99
C PRO A 58 -8.20 -14.17 -18.33
N THR A 59 -8.65 -13.23 -19.15
CA THR A 59 -9.51 -12.14 -18.66
C THR A 59 -10.85 -12.68 -18.17
N ALA A 60 -11.35 -12.14 -17.05
CA ALA A 60 -12.67 -12.46 -16.53
C ALA A 60 -13.75 -12.17 -17.57
N ARG A 61 -14.73 -13.07 -17.67
CA ARG A 61 -15.84 -12.93 -18.62
C ARG A 61 -16.69 -11.71 -18.27
N ALA A 62 -16.84 -10.77 -19.20
CA ALA A 62 -17.77 -9.67 -19.03
C ALA A 62 -19.23 -10.16 -18.98
N TRP A 63 -20.00 -9.63 -18.03
CA TRP A 63 -21.44 -9.85 -17.95
C TRP A 63 -22.14 -9.28 -19.19
N ARG A 64 -23.20 -9.96 -19.63
CA ARG A 64 -24.02 -9.53 -20.76
C ARG A 64 -25.51 -9.58 -20.39
N PRO A 65 -26.35 -8.70 -20.97
CA PRO A 65 -27.79 -8.80 -20.81
C PRO A 65 -28.30 -10.22 -21.09
N GLY A 66 -29.00 -10.80 -20.12
CA GLY A 66 -29.48 -12.19 -20.15
C GLY A 66 -28.66 -13.16 -19.32
N ASP A 67 -27.44 -12.80 -18.92
CA ASP A 67 -26.71 -13.54 -17.89
C ASP A 67 -27.42 -13.42 -16.52
N PRO A 68 -27.34 -14.45 -15.66
CA PRO A 68 -27.94 -14.39 -14.34
C PRO A 68 -27.36 -13.23 -13.52
N ILE A 69 -28.18 -12.70 -12.62
CA ILE A 69 -27.73 -11.75 -11.59
C ILE A 69 -27.64 -12.53 -10.28
N LYS A 70 -26.48 -12.44 -9.62
CA LYS A 70 -26.21 -13.02 -8.30
C LYS A 70 -26.31 -11.90 -7.27
N GLU A 71 -27.03 -12.16 -6.19
CA GLU A 71 -27.03 -11.27 -5.03
C GLU A 71 -26.23 -11.96 -3.92
N ILE A 72 -25.22 -11.28 -3.36
CA ILE A 72 -24.52 -11.74 -2.17
C ILE A 72 -25.42 -11.42 -0.97
N PRO A 73 -25.91 -12.44 -0.24
CA PRO A 73 -26.84 -12.25 0.84
C PRO A 73 -26.14 -11.59 2.02
N ARG A 74 -26.86 -10.69 2.69
CA ARG A 74 -26.45 -10.14 3.98
C ARG A 74 -26.38 -11.25 5.01
N ARG A 75 -25.32 -11.31 5.82
CA ARG A 75 -25.30 -12.20 6.98
C ARG A 75 -25.50 -11.43 8.27
N SER A 76 -26.72 -11.49 8.78
CA SER A 76 -27.02 -11.16 10.17
C SER A 76 -27.02 -12.43 11.01
N TYR A 77 -26.43 -12.33 12.20
CA TYR A 77 -26.43 -13.41 13.18
C TYR A 77 -27.47 -13.12 14.26
N PRO A 78 -28.15 -14.14 14.81
CA PRO A 78 -29.21 -13.96 15.80
C PRO A 78 -28.62 -13.52 17.15
N ARG A 79 -28.24 -12.25 17.21
CA ARG A 79 -27.88 -11.51 18.42
C ARG A 79 -29.10 -10.70 18.85
N ALA A 80 -29.04 -10.06 20.02
CA ALA A 80 -30.14 -9.19 20.43
C ALA A 80 -30.19 -7.94 19.53
N GLU A 81 -30.89 -8.05 18.38
CA GLU A 81 -31.08 -6.97 17.39
C GLU A 81 -31.81 -5.74 17.96
N ARG A 82 -32.36 -5.87 19.17
CA ARG A 82 -32.82 -4.75 19.99
C ARG A 82 -32.46 -5.01 21.43
N VAL A 83 -31.82 -4.03 22.07
CA VAL A 83 -31.81 -3.99 23.53
C VAL A 83 -33.24 -3.66 24.01
N SER A 84 -33.72 -4.36 25.04
CA SER A 84 -35.10 -4.21 25.50
C SER A 84 -35.29 -2.93 26.31
N GLY A 85 -36.11 -2.00 25.81
CA GLY A 85 -36.61 -0.83 26.54
C GLY A 85 -36.22 0.50 25.90
N PRO A 86 -36.96 1.60 26.19
CA PRO A 86 -36.51 2.94 25.80
C PRO A 86 -35.21 3.30 26.54
N PRO A 87 -34.34 4.14 25.94
CA PRO A 87 -33.15 4.65 26.64
C PRO A 87 -33.54 5.35 27.93
N ARG A 88 -32.69 5.21 28.95
CA ARG A 88 -32.88 5.75 30.29
C ARG A 88 -32.80 7.27 30.26
N ASN A 89 -31.90 7.81 29.45
CA ASN A 89 -31.73 9.22 29.21
C ASN A 89 -31.82 9.50 27.69
N PRO A 90 -33.01 9.44 27.05
CA PRO A 90 -33.12 9.68 25.62
C PRO A 90 -32.53 11.04 25.26
N THR A 91 -31.55 11.08 24.37
CA THR A 91 -31.09 12.33 23.79
C THR A 91 -32.09 12.76 22.73
N GLY A 92 -32.65 13.95 22.90
CA GLY A 92 -33.67 14.50 21.99
C GLY A 92 -33.04 15.05 20.71
N ILE A 93 -32.03 14.36 20.16
CA ILE A 93 -31.26 14.81 19.01
C ILE A 93 -32.17 14.76 17.80
N THR A 94 -32.83 15.87 17.54
CA THR A 94 -33.53 16.10 16.27
C THR A 94 -32.57 16.63 15.21
N ARG A 95 -31.29 16.84 15.58
CA ARG A 95 -30.27 17.40 14.72
C ARG A 95 -28.89 17.14 15.31
N ASP A 96 -28.03 16.54 14.50
CA ASP A 96 -26.63 16.29 14.85
C ASP A 96 -25.94 17.59 15.31
N PRO A 97 -25.20 17.54 16.45
CA PRO A 97 -24.62 18.73 17.08
C PRO A 97 -23.46 19.34 16.27
N LEU A 98 -22.78 18.56 15.44
CA LEU A 98 -21.62 18.99 14.66
C LEU A 98 -22.01 19.59 13.30
N LEU A 99 -23.21 19.33 12.78
CA LEU A 99 -23.69 19.98 11.55
C LEU A 99 -23.60 21.50 11.61
N GLY A 100 -23.97 22.09 12.75
CA GLY A 100 -23.94 23.54 12.90
C GLY A 100 -22.51 24.11 12.79
N LEU A 101 -21.50 23.32 13.19
CA LEU A 101 -20.09 23.70 13.05
C LEU A 101 -19.70 23.75 11.57
N GLN A 102 -20.07 22.72 10.80
CA GLN A 102 -19.79 22.64 9.36
C GLN A 102 -20.50 23.74 8.54
N GLU A 103 -21.76 24.05 8.83
CA GLU A 103 -22.51 25.11 8.12
C GLU A 103 -21.94 26.52 8.36
N ARG A 104 -21.37 26.76 9.54
CA ARG A 104 -20.74 28.03 9.89
C ARG A 104 -19.29 28.12 9.44
N ALA A 105 -18.69 27.01 9.02
CA ALA A 105 -17.31 26.97 8.57
C ALA A 105 -17.13 27.87 7.34
N PRO A 106 -16.20 28.84 7.37
CA PRO A 106 -15.89 29.61 6.18
C PRO A 106 -15.34 28.65 5.13
N GLN A 107 -15.93 28.64 3.95
CA GLN A 107 -15.37 27.91 2.81
C GLN A 107 -14.02 28.52 2.45
N ALA A 108 -13.03 27.67 2.13
CA ALA A 108 -11.73 28.14 1.71
C ALA A 108 -11.87 29.04 0.47
N PRO A 109 -11.25 30.23 0.43
CA PRO A 109 -11.39 31.17 -0.68
C PRO A 109 -10.79 30.62 -1.98
N THR A 110 -9.81 29.73 -1.86
CA THR A 110 -9.23 28.89 -2.92
C THR A 110 -9.30 27.46 -2.43
N ARG A 111 -9.94 26.56 -3.20
CA ARG A 111 -9.99 25.14 -2.84
C ARG A 111 -8.58 24.56 -2.91
N ALA A 112 -8.21 23.79 -1.89
CA ALA A 112 -6.93 23.08 -1.86
C ALA A 112 -6.92 21.91 -2.86
N PHE A 113 -8.05 21.32 -3.22
CA PHE A 113 -8.05 20.27 -4.24
C PHE A 113 -7.76 20.82 -5.63
N GLY A 114 -6.77 20.25 -6.31
CA GLY A 114 -6.58 20.40 -7.75
C GLY A 114 -7.66 19.68 -8.57
N SER A 115 -7.54 19.75 -9.90
CA SER A 115 -8.24 18.78 -10.75
C SER A 115 -7.65 17.39 -10.48
N PRO A 116 -8.47 16.32 -10.45
CA PRO A 116 -7.91 14.98 -10.30
C PRO A 116 -6.89 14.67 -11.40
N ASP A 117 -5.71 14.20 -11.01
CA ASP A 117 -4.61 13.81 -11.90
C ASP A 117 -5.02 12.59 -12.74
N VAL A 118 -5.77 11.67 -12.10
CA VAL A 118 -6.42 10.53 -12.75
C VAL A 118 -7.92 10.63 -12.47
N ASN A 119 -8.74 10.41 -13.50
CA ASN A 119 -10.18 10.28 -13.36
C ASN A 119 -10.73 9.39 -14.49
N VAL A 120 -10.69 8.08 -14.28
CA VAL A 120 -10.98 7.06 -15.30
C VAL A 120 -12.15 6.18 -14.88
N ALA A 121 -12.79 5.53 -15.85
CA ALA A 121 -13.79 4.51 -15.55
C ALA A 121 -13.08 3.30 -14.93
N GLY A 122 -13.61 2.78 -13.83
CA GLY A 122 -13.20 1.49 -13.28
C GLY A 122 -13.99 0.35 -13.93
N MET A 123 -14.07 -0.78 -13.23
CA MET A 123 -14.88 -1.91 -13.68
C MET A 123 -16.39 -1.62 -13.62
N GLY A 124 -17.13 -2.10 -14.63
CA GLY A 124 -18.59 -2.01 -14.70
C GLY A 124 -19.31 -3.22 -14.10
N PHE A 125 -20.65 -3.20 -14.17
CA PHE A 125 -21.52 -4.25 -13.63
C PHE A 125 -21.06 -5.67 -13.98
N SER A 126 -20.81 -6.49 -12.95
CA SER A 126 -20.34 -7.87 -13.08
C SER A 126 -21.47 -8.91 -13.10
N GLY A 127 -22.73 -8.47 -12.98
CA GLY A 127 -23.83 -9.39 -12.69
C GLY A 127 -23.97 -9.73 -11.21
N VAL A 128 -23.19 -9.10 -10.33
CA VAL A 128 -23.25 -9.31 -8.89
C VAL A 128 -23.69 -8.03 -8.18
N ASN A 129 -24.50 -8.18 -7.13
CA ASN A 129 -24.81 -7.11 -6.20
C ASN A 129 -24.51 -7.58 -4.77
N PRO A 130 -23.81 -6.78 -3.94
CA PRO A 130 -23.13 -5.51 -4.24
C PRO A 130 -21.80 -5.69 -5.03
N PRO A 131 -21.22 -4.61 -5.59
CA PRO A 131 -19.89 -4.61 -6.22
C PRO A 131 -18.73 -4.75 -5.25
N ASP A 132 -18.86 -4.22 -4.04
CA ASP A 132 -17.83 -4.20 -3.01
C ASP A 132 -16.51 -3.60 -3.51
N THR A 133 -16.60 -2.35 -3.95
CA THR A 133 -15.52 -1.67 -4.66
C THR A 133 -14.38 -1.32 -3.70
N VAL A 134 -13.18 -1.83 -3.97
CA VAL A 134 -11.97 -1.53 -3.21
C VAL A 134 -10.78 -1.36 -4.14
N GLY A 135 -9.76 -0.63 -3.68
CA GLY A 135 -8.48 -0.58 -4.36
C GLY A 135 -7.41 0.02 -3.48
N ASP A 136 -6.16 -0.11 -3.92
CA ASP A 136 -5.01 0.47 -3.24
C ASP A 136 -3.90 0.82 -4.26
N VAL A 137 -3.01 1.72 -3.85
CA VAL A 137 -1.90 2.26 -4.64
C VAL A 137 -0.56 1.79 -4.08
N GLY A 138 0.29 1.26 -4.96
CA GLY A 138 1.67 0.94 -4.67
C GLY A 138 2.62 1.85 -5.44
N GLN A 139 3.88 1.45 -5.55
CA GLN A 139 4.92 2.26 -6.19
C GLN A 139 4.59 2.66 -7.64
N ASN A 140 4.13 1.70 -8.45
CA ASN A 140 3.95 1.88 -9.90
C ASN A 140 2.51 1.64 -10.39
N TYR A 141 1.69 0.98 -9.57
CA TYR A 141 0.39 0.47 -9.97
C TYR A 141 -0.69 0.83 -8.96
N TYR A 142 -1.93 0.91 -9.46
CA TYR A 142 -3.15 0.93 -8.66
C TYR A 142 -3.95 -0.33 -8.98
N ILE A 143 -4.42 -1.06 -7.97
CA ILE A 143 -5.25 -2.26 -8.17
C ILE A 143 -6.67 -1.98 -7.70
N GLN A 144 -7.66 -2.17 -8.57
CA GLN A 144 -9.08 -2.15 -8.21
C GLN A 144 -9.63 -3.57 -8.20
N ALA A 145 -10.43 -3.93 -7.19
CA ALA A 145 -11.15 -5.19 -7.12
C ALA A 145 -12.66 -4.99 -6.88
N ILE A 146 -13.46 -5.92 -7.41
CA ILE A 146 -14.92 -5.99 -7.23
C ILE A 146 -15.38 -7.44 -7.18
N ASN A 147 -16.58 -7.66 -6.63
CA ASN A 147 -17.31 -8.91 -6.75
C ASN A 147 -17.64 -9.27 -8.21
N ASP A 148 -17.53 -10.55 -8.54
CA ASP A 148 -17.84 -11.17 -9.81
C ASP A 148 -18.57 -12.52 -9.63
N GLN A 149 -19.13 -13.08 -10.71
CA GLN A 149 -19.91 -14.31 -10.65
C GLN A 149 -19.13 -15.48 -10.03
N ALA A 150 -17.82 -15.54 -10.32
CA ALA A 150 -16.91 -16.58 -9.86
C ALA A 150 -16.22 -16.28 -8.51
N GLY A 151 -16.52 -15.14 -7.87
CA GLY A 151 -15.81 -14.71 -6.66
C GLY A 151 -15.44 -13.24 -6.76
N THR A 152 -14.15 -12.93 -6.67
CA THR A 152 -13.62 -11.60 -6.94
C THR A 152 -12.97 -11.52 -8.33
N LYS A 153 -13.01 -10.34 -8.96
CA LYS A 153 -12.07 -10.00 -10.03
C LYS A 153 -11.37 -8.67 -9.75
N PHE A 154 -10.18 -8.51 -10.30
CA PHE A 154 -9.38 -7.30 -10.13
C PHE A 154 -8.76 -6.82 -11.43
N THR A 155 -8.43 -5.54 -11.52
CA THR A 155 -7.73 -4.90 -12.64
C THR A 155 -6.54 -4.13 -12.10
N VAL A 156 -5.39 -4.26 -12.76
CA VAL A 156 -4.17 -3.51 -12.45
C VAL A 156 -4.08 -2.33 -13.41
N HIS A 157 -3.89 -1.13 -12.87
CA HIS A 157 -3.78 0.12 -13.60
C HIS A 157 -2.39 0.72 -13.42
N HIS A 158 -1.84 1.35 -14.46
CA HIS A 158 -0.67 2.21 -14.33
C HIS A 158 -1.03 3.44 -13.49
N LYS A 159 -0.23 3.71 -12.45
CA LYS A 159 -0.45 4.86 -11.55
C LYS A 159 -0.41 6.20 -12.30
N GLY A 160 0.49 6.34 -13.28
CA GLY A 160 0.76 7.61 -13.96
C GLY A 160 -0.40 8.17 -14.78
N ASP A 161 -1.26 7.33 -15.36
CA ASP A 161 -2.38 7.77 -16.22
C ASP A 161 -3.70 7.01 -16.00
N GLY A 162 -3.71 6.00 -15.13
CA GLY A 162 -4.88 5.15 -14.87
C GLY A 162 -5.19 4.14 -15.99
N SER A 163 -4.32 4.01 -17.01
CA SER A 163 -4.50 3.03 -18.08
C SER A 163 -4.38 1.59 -17.54
N VAL A 164 -5.09 0.64 -18.15
CA VAL A 164 -5.09 -0.75 -17.70
C VAL A 164 -3.77 -1.42 -18.08
N ALA A 165 -3.04 -1.91 -17.08
CA ALA A 165 -1.84 -2.71 -17.24
C ALA A 165 -2.16 -4.21 -17.40
N ALA A 166 -3.14 -4.71 -16.64
CA ALA A 166 -3.61 -6.09 -16.72
C ALA A 166 -5.06 -6.26 -16.23
N GLY A 167 -5.76 -7.24 -16.81
CA GLY A 167 -7.09 -7.66 -16.38
C GLY A 167 -8.28 -7.10 -17.18
N PRO A 168 -9.52 -7.27 -16.69
CA PRO A 168 -9.85 -7.85 -15.38
C PRO A 168 -9.48 -9.34 -15.25
N ILE A 169 -8.98 -9.78 -14.10
CA ILE A 169 -8.51 -11.14 -13.81
C ILE A 169 -9.36 -11.73 -12.68
N PRO A 170 -9.87 -12.98 -12.78
CA PRO A 170 -10.47 -13.68 -11.65
C PRO A 170 -9.45 -13.92 -10.54
N LEU A 171 -9.75 -13.54 -9.31
CA LEU A 171 -8.78 -13.61 -8.21
C LEU A 171 -8.38 -15.06 -7.86
N ASP A 172 -9.34 -15.99 -7.94
CA ASP A 172 -9.14 -17.43 -7.73
C ASP A 172 -8.13 -18.08 -8.69
N SER A 173 -7.82 -17.42 -9.82
CA SER A 173 -6.80 -17.89 -10.76
C SER A 173 -5.36 -17.79 -10.22
N LEU A 174 -5.16 -17.06 -9.12
CA LEU A 174 -3.86 -17.00 -8.43
C LEU A 174 -3.61 -18.20 -7.50
N ALA A 175 -4.62 -19.03 -7.24
CA ALA A 175 -4.49 -20.27 -6.48
C ALA A 175 -4.33 -21.48 -7.42
N THR A 176 -3.36 -22.35 -7.17
CA THR A 176 -3.11 -23.54 -8.00
C THR A 176 -3.68 -24.83 -7.42
N SER A 177 -3.90 -24.84 -6.10
CA SER A 177 -4.64 -25.87 -5.36
C SER A 177 -5.24 -25.20 -4.11
N ASN A 178 -5.97 -25.91 -3.25
CA ASN A 178 -6.66 -25.41 -2.04
C ASN A 178 -8.06 -24.77 -2.28
N PHE A 179 -8.68 -24.29 -1.19
CA PHE A 179 -10.03 -23.71 -1.20
C PHE A 179 -10.14 -22.39 -1.97
N CYS A 180 -9.04 -21.69 -2.20
CA CYS A 180 -8.97 -20.43 -2.94
C CYS A 180 -9.06 -20.60 -4.45
N THR A 181 -9.03 -21.84 -4.96
CA THR A 181 -9.40 -22.13 -6.36
C THR A 181 -10.88 -21.91 -6.66
N ASN A 182 -11.70 -21.56 -5.65
CA ASN A 182 -13.12 -21.27 -5.80
C ASN A 182 -13.52 -20.12 -4.87
N GLY A 183 -13.36 -18.90 -5.36
CA GLY A 183 -13.75 -17.66 -4.67
C GLY A 183 -15.26 -17.49 -4.52
N LEU A 184 -15.68 -16.53 -3.68
CA LEU A 184 -17.10 -16.17 -3.56
C LEU A 184 -17.35 -14.65 -3.39
N GLY A 185 -16.34 -13.84 -3.06
CA GLY A 185 -16.45 -12.37 -3.02
C GLY A 185 -15.81 -11.70 -1.79
N ASP A 186 -16.27 -10.48 -1.53
CA ASP A 186 -15.79 -9.48 -0.56
C ASP A 186 -14.29 -9.20 -0.67
N PRO A 187 -13.86 -8.55 -1.76
CA PRO A 187 -12.47 -8.26 -1.97
C PRO A 187 -11.90 -7.25 -0.97
N ILE A 188 -10.62 -7.42 -0.64
CA ILE A 188 -9.77 -6.37 -0.10
C ILE A 188 -8.47 -6.33 -0.89
N VAL A 189 -7.98 -5.12 -1.11
CA VAL A 189 -6.71 -4.82 -1.77
C VAL A 189 -5.93 -3.95 -0.80
N LEU A 190 -4.70 -4.36 -0.47
CA LEU A 190 -3.76 -3.57 0.31
C LEU A 190 -2.38 -3.57 -0.35
N TYR A 191 -1.68 -2.45 -0.26
CA TYR A 191 -0.26 -2.36 -0.52
C TYR A 191 0.50 -2.26 0.81
N ASP A 192 1.20 -3.33 1.15
CA ASP A 192 2.15 -3.39 2.25
C ASP A 192 3.42 -2.64 1.88
N HIS A 193 3.42 -1.33 2.08
CA HIS A 193 4.54 -0.44 1.76
C HIS A 193 5.79 -0.72 2.60
N LEU A 194 5.63 -1.30 3.80
CA LEU A 194 6.77 -1.71 4.63
C LEU A 194 7.60 -2.83 3.99
N ALA A 195 6.99 -3.67 3.16
CA ALA A 195 7.68 -4.73 2.42
C ALA A 195 7.74 -4.48 0.90
N GLY A 196 7.01 -3.49 0.41
CA GLY A 196 6.78 -3.27 -1.02
C GLY A 196 6.02 -4.42 -1.66
N ARG A 197 4.89 -4.86 -1.06
CA ARG A 197 4.18 -6.08 -1.47
C ARG A 197 2.66 -5.86 -1.50
N TRP A 198 1.99 -6.51 -2.44
CA TRP A 198 0.53 -6.51 -2.55
C TRP A 198 -0.10 -7.65 -1.76
N LEU A 199 -1.21 -7.34 -1.08
CA LEU A 199 -2.17 -8.29 -0.51
C LEU A 199 -3.51 -8.13 -1.22
N LEU A 200 -4.03 -9.23 -1.75
CA LEU A 200 -5.41 -9.35 -2.24
C LEU A 200 -6.14 -10.38 -1.40
N SER A 201 -7.45 -10.24 -1.23
CA SER A 201 -8.23 -11.26 -0.53
C SER A 201 -9.62 -11.46 -1.11
N GLU A 202 -10.20 -12.61 -0.80
CA GLU A 202 -11.64 -12.92 -0.91
C GLU A 202 -11.97 -14.03 0.10
N PHE A 203 -13.24 -14.39 0.27
CA PHE A 203 -13.58 -15.65 0.94
C PHE A 203 -13.78 -16.78 -0.08
N SER A 204 -13.55 -18.03 0.37
CA SER A 204 -13.87 -19.21 -0.43
C SER A 204 -15.37 -19.50 -0.45
N SER A 205 -15.84 -20.06 -1.57
CA SER A 205 -17.20 -20.59 -1.73
C SER A 205 -17.56 -21.75 -0.79
N SER A 206 -16.57 -22.35 -0.13
CA SER A 206 -16.78 -23.45 0.80
C SER A 206 -15.78 -23.46 1.95
N GLY A 207 -16.06 -24.25 2.99
CA GLY A 207 -15.11 -24.52 4.06
C GLY A 207 -14.84 -23.37 5.05
N ASN A 208 -15.58 -22.25 4.94
CA ASN A 208 -15.39 -21.03 5.75
C ASN A 208 -13.92 -20.57 5.73
N ARG A 209 -13.38 -20.30 4.54
CA ARG A 209 -11.98 -19.91 4.37
C ARG A 209 -11.82 -18.44 4.01
N MET A 210 -10.83 -17.80 4.61
CA MET A 210 -10.27 -16.52 4.19
C MET A 210 -9.12 -16.79 3.23
N CYS A 211 -9.31 -16.38 1.97
CA CYS A 211 -8.30 -16.51 0.93
C CYS A 211 -7.47 -15.24 0.86
N VAL A 212 -6.16 -15.37 1.05
CA VAL A 212 -5.22 -14.25 1.08
C VAL A 212 -4.09 -14.52 0.11
N TYR A 213 -3.89 -13.59 -0.82
CA TYR A 213 -2.91 -13.67 -1.89
C TYR A 213 -1.85 -12.60 -1.66
N ILE A 214 -0.59 -13.00 -1.51
CA ILE A 214 0.54 -12.10 -1.31
C ILE A 214 1.43 -12.18 -2.55
N SER A 215 1.59 -11.06 -3.28
CA SER A 215 2.56 -10.97 -4.40
C SER A 215 3.94 -11.41 -3.93
N GLN A 216 4.83 -11.97 -4.75
CA GLN A 216 6.19 -12.34 -4.29
C GLN A 216 7.19 -11.19 -4.35
N THR A 217 6.90 -10.17 -5.16
CA THR A 217 7.71 -8.97 -5.34
C THR A 217 6.81 -7.72 -5.35
N GLY A 218 7.41 -6.52 -5.45
CA GLY A 218 6.65 -5.28 -5.60
C GLY A 218 6.00 -5.08 -6.96
N ASP A 219 6.41 -5.87 -7.97
CA ASP A 219 5.72 -5.92 -9.26
C ASP A 219 4.59 -6.96 -9.21
N PRO A 220 3.32 -6.54 -9.19
CA PRO A 220 2.19 -7.48 -9.15
C PRO A 220 2.02 -8.26 -10.45
N LEU A 221 2.61 -7.80 -11.58
CA LEU A 221 2.38 -8.38 -12.90
C LEU A 221 3.19 -9.65 -13.14
N ALA A 222 4.52 -9.56 -13.10
CA ALA A 222 5.41 -10.68 -13.38
C ALA A 222 6.01 -11.33 -12.12
N GLY A 223 5.75 -10.76 -10.93
CA GLY A 223 6.36 -11.20 -9.67
C GLY A 223 5.82 -12.51 -9.10
N GLY A 224 4.71 -13.05 -9.59
CA GLY A 224 4.05 -14.22 -9.00
C GLY A 224 3.37 -13.94 -7.65
N TRP A 225 2.68 -14.93 -7.11
CA TRP A 225 1.82 -14.81 -5.92
C TRP A 225 1.86 -16.06 -5.02
N TYR A 226 1.70 -15.86 -3.72
CA TYR A 226 1.44 -16.89 -2.71
C TYR A 226 -0.03 -16.85 -2.29
N ALA A 227 -0.74 -17.98 -2.32
CA ALA A 227 -2.16 -18.05 -1.92
C ALA A 227 -2.34 -18.92 -0.66
N TYR A 228 -2.90 -18.33 0.40
CA TYR A 228 -3.20 -18.96 1.69
C TYR A 228 -4.72 -19.08 1.89
N ASP A 229 -5.19 -20.17 2.50
CA ASP A 229 -6.60 -20.44 2.80
C ASP A 229 -6.86 -20.68 4.30
N PHE A 230 -6.88 -19.61 5.08
CA PHE A 230 -7.05 -19.67 6.53
C PHE A 230 -8.47 -20.04 6.95
N SER A 231 -8.62 -20.90 7.97
CA SER A 231 -9.91 -21.31 8.53
C SER A 231 -10.52 -20.20 9.39
N ALA A 232 -11.79 -19.89 9.12
CA ALA A 232 -12.66 -19.14 10.03
C ALA A 232 -13.61 -20.11 10.77
N THR A 233 -14.04 -19.74 11.97
CA THR A 233 -14.92 -20.59 12.79
C THR A 233 -16.31 -20.69 12.16
N ASN A 234 -16.80 -19.57 11.65
CA ASN A 234 -17.99 -19.46 10.82
C ASN A 234 -17.65 -18.70 9.54
N PHE A 235 -18.65 -18.57 8.65
CA PHE A 235 -18.43 -17.83 7.41
C PHE A 235 -17.96 -16.40 7.72
N PRO A 236 -16.78 -15.98 7.23
CA PRO A 236 -16.18 -14.68 7.57
C PRO A 236 -16.76 -13.58 6.68
N ASP A 237 -18.00 -13.17 6.93
CA ASP A 237 -18.69 -12.14 6.15
C ASP A 237 -18.04 -10.77 6.38
N TYR A 238 -18.03 -9.91 5.35
CA TYR A 238 -17.46 -8.57 5.41
C TYR A 238 -16.06 -8.54 6.05
N PRO A 239 -15.09 -9.33 5.55
CA PRO A 239 -13.74 -9.28 6.09
C PRO A 239 -13.11 -7.92 5.75
N LYS A 240 -12.36 -7.37 6.71
CA LYS A 240 -11.47 -6.21 6.50
C LYS A 240 -10.09 -6.56 7.02
N TYR A 241 -9.07 -6.17 6.28
CA TYR A 241 -7.67 -6.51 6.54
C TYR A 241 -6.87 -5.24 6.83
N ALA A 242 -5.81 -5.36 7.61
CA ALA A 242 -4.87 -4.27 7.86
C ALA A 242 -3.44 -4.78 7.87
N VAL A 243 -2.52 -3.97 7.37
CA VAL A 243 -1.08 -4.16 7.48
C VAL A 243 -0.61 -3.64 8.84
N TRP A 244 0.13 -4.49 9.56
CA TRP A 244 0.90 -4.10 10.75
C TRP A 244 2.29 -4.76 10.68
N PRO A 245 3.32 -4.28 11.40
CA PRO A 245 4.67 -4.83 11.24
C PRO A 245 4.80 -6.34 11.50
N ASP A 246 4.05 -6.88 12.46
CA ASP A 246 4.13 -8.28 12.91
C ASP A 246 3.09 -9.21 12.26
N ALA A 247 1.94 -8.69 11.83
CA ALA A 247 0.86 -9.49 11.27
C ALA A 247 -0.01 -8.71 10.26
N TYR A 248 -0.71 -9.45 9.40
CA TYR A 248 -1.91 -8.95 8.76
C TYR A 248 -3.09 -9.22 9.68
N TYR A 249 -3.80 -8.16 10.10
CA TYR A 249 -4.91 -8.26 11.04
C TYR A 249 -6.24 -8.27 10.31
N VAL A 250 -7.20 -9.07 10.77
CA VAL A 250 -8.49 -9.26 10.08
C VAL A 250 -9.65 -9.12 11.05
N GLY A 251 -10.64 -8.29 10.72
CA GLY A 251 -11.94 -8.26 11.37
C GLY A 251 -12.99 -8.95 10.50
N THR A 252 -13.86 -9.78 11.09
CA THR A 252 -14.94 -10.46 10.35
C THR A 252 -16.27 -10.42 11.11
N ASN A 253 -17.37 -10.37 10.34
CA ASN A 253 -18.71 -10.62 10.85
C ASN A 253 -19.00 -12.13 10.81
N GLU A 254 -18.81 -12.77 11.96
CA GLU A 254 -19.14 -14.18 12.21
C GLU A 254 -20.19 -14.31 13.32
N ASN A 255 -20.67 -15.53 13.65
CA ASN A 255 -21.61 -15.76 14.77
C ASN A 255 -21.19 -15.06 16.07
N SER A 256 -19.87 -14.92 16.28
CA SER A 256 -19.26 -14.09 17.31
C SER A 256 -18.31 -13.10 16.63
N VAL A 257 -18.26 -11.85 17.08
CA VAL A 257 -17.39 -10.82 16.49
C VAL A 257 -15.93 -11.27 16.60
N ALA A 258 -15.22 -11.39 15.48
CA ALA A 258 -13.90 -12.03 15.45
C ALA A 258 -12.79 -11.09 14.98
N ALA A 259 -11.63 -11.22 15.63
CA ALA A 259 -10.38 -10.61 15.22
C ALA A 259 -9.34 -11.71 15.01
N TYR A 260 -8.62 -11.64 13.90
CA TYR A 260 -7.55 -12.56 13.52
C TYR A 260 -6.23 -11.81 13.33
N ALA A 261 -5.13 -12.53 13.55
CA ALA A 261 -3.78 -12.12 13.18
C ALA A 261 -3.15 -13.23 12.33
N LEU A 262 -2.66 -12.88 11.14
CA LEU A 262 -1.99 -13.76 10.19
C LEU A 262 -0.50 -13.42 10.16
N GLU A 263 0.38 -14.42 10.25
CA GLU A 263 1.83 -14.24 10.41
C GLU A 263 2.49 -13.64 9.17
N ARG A 264 2.49 -12.31 9.09
CA ARG A 264 2.99 -11.52 7.95
C ARG A 264 4.42 -11.88 7.54
N PRO A 265 5.43 -11.97 8.45
CA PRO A 265 6.79 -12.32 8.06
C PRO A 265 6.89 -13.68 7.35
N ALA A 266 6.14 -14.70 7.80
CA ALA A 266 6.10 -16.00 7.13
C ALA A 266 5.40 -15.88 5.76
N MET A 267 4.28 -15.15 5.71
CA MET A 267 3.50 -14.97 4.49
C MET A 267 4.30 -14.29 3.36
N LEU A 268 5.04 -13.23 3.71
CA LEU A 268 5.92 -12.50 2.80
C LEU A 268 7.04 -13.37 2.21
N ASN A 269 7.49 -14.38 2.95
CA ASN A 269 8.53 -15.32 2.53
C ASN A 269 7.98 -16.60 1.88
N GLY A 270 6.66 -16.70 1.64
CA GLY A 270 6.06 -17.91 1.07
C GLY A 270 6.15 -19.13 1.98
N GLN A 271 6.30 -18.92 3.30
CA GLN A 271 6.46 -19.99 4.28
C GLN A 271 5.10 -20.40 4.87
N ALA A 272 5.08 -21.52 5.59
CA ALA A 272 3.90 -21.86 6.38
C ALA A 272 3.66 -20.78 7.44
N ALA A 273 2.47 -20.18 7.44
CA ALA A 273 2.12 -19.03 8.26
C ALA A 273 1.06 -19.39 9.30
N ALA A 274 1.24 -18.89 10.53
CA ALA A 274 0.29 -19.08 11.60
C ALA A 274 -0.88 -18.09 11.55
N LEU A 275 -2.06 -18.54 11.99
CA LEU A 275 -3.22 -17.73 12.32
C LEU A 275 -3.48 -17.79 13.82
N GLN A 276 -3.87 -16.67 14.42
CA GLN A 276 -4.43 -16.60 15.77
C GLN A 276 -5.75 -15.84 15.78
N ARG A 277 -6.67 -16.22 16.68
CA ARG A 277 -8.01 -15.62 16.78
C ARG A 277 -8.38 -15.19 18.20
N PHE A 278 -9.11 -14.09 18.32
CA PHE A 278 -9.86 -13.69 19.51
C PHE A 278 -11.31 -13.31 19.17
N THR A 279 -12.18 -13.40 20.17
CA THR A 279 -13.58 -12.96 20.10
C THR A 279 -13.77 -11.64 20.83
N ALA A 280 -14.33 -10.63 20.15
CA ALA A 280 -14.77 -9.38 20.77
C ALA A 280 -16.16 -9.56 21.43
N PRO A 281 -16.51 -8.76 22.45
CA PRO A 281 -17.85 -8.79 23.02
C PRO A 281 -18.90 -8.31 22.02
N ASP A 282 -20.09 -8.91 22.03
CA ASP A 282 -21.22 -8.43 21.22
C ASP A 282 -21.65 -7.02 21.66
N LEU A 283 -22.06 -6.20 20.70
CA LEU A 283 -22.77 -4.94 20.91
C LEU A 283 -24.28 -5.19 20.85
N GLY A 284 -25.09 -4.55 21.69
CA GLY A 284 -26.55 -4.59 21.55
C GLY A 284 -27.00 -3.95 20.23
N GLY A 285 -28.26 -4.09 19.83
CA GLY A 285 -28.87 -3.28 18.76
C GLY A 285 -28.51 -3.65 17.31
N PHE A 286 -27.35 -4.27 17.07
CA PHE A 286 -26.95 -4.72 15.73
C PHE A 286 -26.83 -6.23 15.60
N ALA A 287 -27.35 -6.77 14.50
CA ALA A 287 -27.22 -8.19 14.15
C ALA A 287 -25.93 -8.48 13.35
N PHE A 288 -25.56 -7.52 12.50
CA PHE A 288 -24.34 -7.49 11.72
C PHE A 288 -23.29 -6.74 12.53
N GLN A 289 -22.15 -7.37 12.83
CA GLN A 289 -21.13 -6.78 13.68
C GLN A 289 -19.73 -7.21 13.23
N MET A 290 -18.90 -6.22 12.95
CA MET A 290 -17.48 -6.37 12.63
C MET A 290 -16.73 -5.21 13.30
N ILE A 291 -15.51 -5.48 13.77
CA ILE A 291 -14.60 -4.45 14.29
C ILE A 291 -13.54 -4.17 13.22
N THR A 292 -13.48 -2.93 12.76
CA THR A 292 -12.65 -2.53 11.61
C THR A 292 -11.20 -2.43 12.07
N PRO A 293 -10.26 -3.22 11.51
CA PRO A 293 -8.86 -3.08 11.85
C PRO A 293 -8.29 -1.77 11.29
N SER A 294 -7.33 -1.19 12.00
CA SER A 294 -6.63 0.02 11.56
C SER A 294 -5.44 -0.33 10.68
N ASP A 295 -5.47 0.16 9.45
CA ASP A 295 -4.46 -0.10 8.43
C ASP A 295 -3.38 0.99 8.43
N LEU A 296 -2.10 0.58 8.42
CA LEU A 296 -0.94 1.44 8.59
C LEU A 296 -0.55 2.15 7.29
N ASP A 297 -0.49 3.48 7.32
CA ASP A 297 0.20 4.30 6.33
C ASP A 297 1.42 5.01 6.95
N GLY A 298 2.45 5.25 6.13
CA GLY A 298 3.64 5.99 6.54
C GLY A 298 4.57 5.19 7.47
N PRO A 299 5.36 5.87 8.34
CA PRO A 299 6.33 5.20 9.20
C PRO A 299 5.71 4.15 10.12
N ALA A 300 6.47 3.09 10.42
CA ALA A 300 6.02 2.04 11.31
C ALA A 300 5.61 2.56 12.70
N PRO A 301 4.64 1.90 13.37
CA PRO A 301 4.28 2.21 14.74
C PRO A 301 5.46 1.97 15.69
N PRO A 302 5.44 2.56 16.91
CA PRO A 302 6.44 2.26 17.93
C PRO A 302 6.58 0.75 18.18
N ALA A 303 7.82 0.29 18.41
CA ALA A 303 8.10 -1.13 18.60
C ALA A 303 7.25 -1.74 19.73
N GLY A 304 6.57 -2.84 19.42
CA GLY A 304 5.67 -3.54 20.35
C GLY A 304 4.28 -2.91 20.51
N ALA A 305 3.92 -1.90 19.69
CA ALA A 305 2.56 -1.39 19.66
C ALA A 305 1.58 -2.50 19.19
N PRO A 306 0.44 -2.69 19.89
CA PRO A 306 -0.60 -3.59 19.43
C PRO A 306 -1.27 -3.04 18.16
N ALA A 307 -1.87 -3.92 17.36
CA ALA A 307 -2.80 -3.48 16.32
C ALA A 307 -4.12 -3.02 16.94
N TYR A 308 -4.77 -2.05 16.29
CA TYR A 308 -6.00 -1.45 16.77
C TYR A 308 -7.19 -1.90 15.92
N PHE A 309 -8.33 -2.10 16.58
CA PHE A 309 -9.62 -2.37 15.93
C PHE A 309 -10.67 -1.42 16.49
N LEU A 310 -11.59 -0.95 15.64
CA LEU A 310 -12.59 0.04 16.01
C LEU A 310 -14.02 -0.40 15.69
N ARG A 311 -14.95 0.03 16.54
CA ARG A 311 -16.37 0.16 16.21
C ARG A 311 -16.94 1.42 16.86
N HIS A 312 -18.09 1.87 16.39
CA HIS A 312 -18.84 2.94 17.05
C HIS A 312 -19.90 2.35 17.99
N ASN A 313 -20.31 3.15 18.97
CA ASN A 313 -21.31 2.81 19.97
C ASN A 313 -22.19 4.05 20.22
N ASP A 314 -23.34 4.07 19.53
CA ASP A 314 -24.51 4.92 19.83
C ASP A 314 -25.18 4.35 21.09
N ASP A 315 -24.93 4.98 22.23
CA ASP A 315 -25.17 4.32 23.50
C ASP A 315 -26.66 4.32 23.91
N GLU A 316 -27.48 5.21 23.35
CA GLU A 316 -28.94 5.13 23.38
C GLU A 316 -29.44 3.84 22.72
N SER A 317 -28.86 3.50 21.56
CA SER A 317 -29.23 2.34 20.76
C SER A 317 -28.67 1.03 21.34
N HIS A 318 -27.45 1.08 21.88
CA HIS A 318 -26.70 -0.11 22.26
C HIS A 318 -26.65 -0.38 23.77
N ASN A 319 -26.86 0.64 24.60
CA ASN A 319 -26.83 0.53 26.07
C ASN A 319 -27.92 1.37 26.77
N PRO A 320 -29.21 1.25 26.39
CA PRO A 320 -30.29 2.10 26.89
C PRO A 320 -30.48 2.09 28.41
N GLY A 321 -29.99 1.08 29.14
CA GLY A 321 -30.12 1.02 30.60
C GLY A 321 -29.17 1.96 31.37
N SER A 322 -28.10 2.43 30.72
CA SER A 322 -27.03 3.20 31.35
C SER A 322 -26.38 4.22 30.40
N ASN A 323 -27.12 4.67 29.40
CA ASN A 323 -26.65 5.60 28.37
C ASN A 323 -26.28 6.99 28.96
N ASP A 324 -25.20 7.59 28.44
CA ASP A 324 -24.67 8.92 28.77
C ASP A 324 -25.22 9.96 27.78
N PRO A 325 -26.14 10.84 28.18
CA PRO A 325 -26.82 11.73 27.25
C PRO A 325 -25.97 12.91 26.73
N GLY A 326 -24.65 12.84 26.88
CA GLY A 326 -23.73 13.88 26.46
C GLY A 326 -22.60 13.40 25.55
N HIS A 327 -22.40 12.09 25.42
CA HIS A 327 -21.39 11.50 24.55
C HIS A 327 -21.83 10.14 24.04
N ASP A 328 -21.51 9.90 22.77
CA ASP A 328 -21.35 8.56 22.24
C ASP A 328 -19.88 8.13 22.26
N PHE A 329 -19.60 6.91 21.80
CA PHE A 329 -18.26 6.36 21.91
C PHE A 329 -17.75 5.73 20.62
N LEU A 330 -16.45 5.93 20.38
CA LEU A 330 -15.65 5.00 19.59
C LEU A 330 -15.00 3.99 20.53
N GLU A 331 -15.18 2.70 20.26
CA GLU A 331 -14.60 1.61 21.02
C GLU A 331 -13.35 1.08 20.31
N ILE A 332 -12.22 1.12 21.01
CA ILE A 332 -10.93 0.62 20.53
C ILE A 332 -10.58 -0.70 21.21
N PHE A 333 -10.13 -1.67 20.43
CA PHE A 333 -9.53 -2.90 20.91
C PHE A 333 -8.06 -2.97 20.50
N GLU A 334 -7.24 -3.52 21.36
CA GLU A 334 -5.80 -3.71 21.16
C GLU A 334 -5.49 -5.20 21.04
N PHE A 335 -4.89 -5.61 19.91
CA PHE A 335 -4.44 -6.98 19.67
C PHE A 335 -2.92 -7.04 19.55
N ALA A 336 -2.25 -7.56 20.57
CA ALA A 336 -0.84 -7.93 20.53
C ALA A 336 -0.72 -9.44 20.31
N VAL A 337 -0.12 -9.85 19.19
CA VAL A 337 0.06 -11.27 18.84
C VAL A 337 1.46 -11.75 19.23
N ASP A 338 1.56 -13.00 19.69
CA ASP A 338 2.81 -13.72 19.88
C ASP A 338 2.69 -15.08 19.17
N PHE A 339 3.22 -15.16 17.93
CA PHE A 339 3.19 -16.40 17.14
C PHE A 339 4.07 -17.50 17.72
N ALA A 340 5.16 -17.15 18.42
CA ALA A 340 6.04 -18.12 19.05
C ALA A 340 5.42 -18.75 20.29
N SER A 341 4.63 -17.99 21.04
CA SER A 341 3.92 -18.43 22.24
C SER A 341 2.48 -17.89 22.23
N PRO A 342 1.54 -18.57 21.54
CA PRO A 342 0.15 -18.11 21.42
C PRO A 342 -0.57 -17.86 22.76
N ALA A 343 -0.11 -18.47 23.84
CA ALA A 343 -0.61 -18.24 25.20
C ALA A 343 -0.29 -16.82 25.75
N ASN A 344 0.71 -16.14 25.19
CA ASN A 344 1.11 -14.78 25.57
C ASN A 344 0.34 -13.71 24.80
N SER A 345 -0.27 -14.05 23.66
CA SER A 345 -1.09 -13.11 22.87
C SER A 345 -2.20 -12.52 23.73
N THR A 346 -2.50 -11.24 23.49
CA THR A 346 -3.52 -10.51 24.25
C THR A 346 -4.48 -9.75 23.36
N PHE A 347 -5.74 -9.76 23.75
CA PHE A 347 -6.79 -8.92 23.18
C PHE A 347 -7.43 -8.11 24.32
N THR A 348 -7.28 -6.79 24.28
CA THR A 348 -7.68 -5.88 25.36
C THR A 348 -8.70 -4.87 24.85
N GLY A 349 -9.70 -4.56 25.66
CA GLY A 349 -10.75 -3.58 25.32
C GLY A 349 -12.16 -4.11 25.63
N PRO A 350 -13.20 -3.37 25.21
CA PRO A 350 -13.11 -2.09 24.51
C PRO A 350 -12.61 -0.96 25.43
N PHE A 351 -11.81 -0.05 24.87
CA PHE A 351 -11.54 1.26 25.45
C PHE A 351 -12.48 2.26 24.79
N GLN A 352 -13.24 3.01 25.59
CA GLN A 352 -14.16 4.01 25.07
C GLN A 352 -13.48 5.37 24.92
N VAL A 353 -13.55 5.95 23.73
CA VAL A 353 -13.18 7.33 23.44
C VAL A 353 -14.47 8.12 23.26
N PRO A 354 -14.79 9.07 24.14
CA PRO A 354 -16.01 9.86 24.01
C PRO A 354 -15.93 10.75 22.76
N ILE A 355 -17.02 10.77 22.01
CA ILE A 355 -17.26 11.63 20.86
C ILE A 355 -18.59 12.35 21.05
N ALA A 356 -18.85 13.38 20.26
CA ALA A 356 -20.13 14.05 20.24
C ALA A 356 -21.21 13.06 19.80
N GLU A 357 -22.39 13.20 20.40
CA GLU A 357 -23.56 12.41 20.08
C GLU A 357 -23.83 12.31 18.57
N PHE A 358 -24.26 11.14 18.12
CA PHE A 358 -24.69 10.83 16.77
C PHE A 358 -25.89 9.88 16.81
N ASP A 359 -26.66 9.82 15.73
CA ASP A 359 -27.82 8.94 15.64
C ASP A 359 -27.55 7.86 14.58
N SER A 360 -27.44 6.60 15.00
CA SER A 360 -27.27 5.49 14.08
C SER A 360 -28.58 5.04 13.42
N ASP A 361 -29.74 5.57 13.83
CA ASP A 361 -31.06 5.18 13.35
C ASP A 361 -31.37 5.71 11.94
N LEU A 362 -30.80 5.06 10.92
CA LEU A 362 -31.15 5.26 9.52
C LEU A 362 -32.22 4.24 9.11
N CYS A 363 -33.49 4.66 9.11
CA CYS A 363 -34.69 3.88 8.80
C CYS A 363 -34.92 2.68 9.73
N GLY A 364 -34.56 2.80 11.00
CA GLY A 364 -34.52 1.72 11.98
C GLY A 364 -33.15 1.05 12.03
N LEU A 365 -32.73 0.59 13.20
CA LEU A 365 -31.48 -0.18 13.41
C LEU A 365 -31.41 -1.55 12.70
N VAL A 366 -32.43 -1.93 11.93
CA VAL A 366 -32.55 -3.24 11.26
C VAL A 366 -32.88 -3.14 9.76
N SER A 367 -33.23 -1.95 9.25
CA SER A 367 -33.62 -1.81 7.84
C SER A 367 -32.38 -1.69 6.95
N PHE A 368 -32.42 -2.38 5.81
CA PHE A 368 -31.43 -2.24 4.73
C PHE A 368 -31.96 -1.38 3.56
N ASN A 369 -33.07 -0.66 3.77
CA ASN A 369 -33.74 0.11 2.75
C ASN A 369 -33.93 1.52 3.28
N CYS A 370 -33.01 2.44 2.95
CA CYS A 370 -33.07 3.78 3.51
C CYS A 370 -32.81 4.90 2.50
N ILE A 371 -31.65 4.86 1.84
CA ILE A 371 -31.21 6.01 1.07
C ILE A 371 -32.02 6.16 -0.22
N ARG A 372 -32.59 7.35 -0.43
CA ARG A 372 -33.53 7.61 -1.54
C ARG A 372 -32.77 7.88 -2.84
N GLN A 373 -33.43 7.58 -3.96
CA GLN A 373 -32.93 7.85 -5.32
C GLN A 373 -34.09 8.28 -6.26
N PRO A 374 -33.82 9.01 -7.35
CA PRO A 374 -34.87 9.55 -8.22
C PRO A 374 -35.59 8.48 -9.05
N GLY A 375 -36.90 8.70 -9.27
CA GLY A 375 -37.69 7.93 -10.24
C GLY A 375 -37.94 6.46 -9.90
N THR A 376 -37.68 6.02 -8.66
CA THR A 376 -37.93 4.65 -8.19
C THR A 376 -38.38 4.62 -6.73
N SER A 377 -38.97 3.51 -6.30
CA SER A 377 -39.26 3.22 -4.89
C SER A 377 -38.19 2.35 -4.23
N THR A 378 -37.22 1.81 -4.99
CA THR A 378 -36.06 1.10 -4.43
C THR A 378 -35.20 2.12 -3.70
N THR A 379 -34.94 1.90 -2.42
CA THR A 379 -33.94 2.66 -1.64
C THR A 379 -32.68 1.83 -1.45
N LEU A 380 -31.56 2.49 -1.14
CA LEU A 380 -30.25 1.86 -1.02
C LEU A 380 -29.92 1.57 0.45
N ASP A 381 -29.06 0.59 0.64
CA ASP A 381 -28.56 0.17 1.95
C ASP A 381 -27.71 1.28 2.59
N PRO A 382 -28.02 1.73 3.83
CA PRO A 382 -27.24 2.77 4.49
C PRO A 382 -25.93 2.26 5.13
N LEU A 383 -25.86 0.96 5.43
CA LEU A 383 -24.74 0.30 6.14
C LEU A 383 -24.21 1.10 7.35
N ARG A 384 -25.04 1.21 8.38
CA ARG A 384 -24.81 2.04 9.59
C ARG A 384 -24.03 1.34 10.70
N GLU A 385 -23.81 0.03 10.59
CA GLU A 385 -23.40 -0.83 11.71
C GLU A 385 -21.90 -0.78 12.04
N VAL A 386 -21.07 -0.23 11.15
CA VAL A 386 -19.62 -0.31 11.22
C VAL A 386 -18.96 1.04 11.09
N VAL A 387 -17.76 1.15 11.67
CA VAL A 387 -16.80 2.14 11.19
C VAL A 387 -16.44 1.76 9.76
N MET A 388 -16.73 2.63 8.82
CA MET A 388 -16.58 2.35 7.39
C MET A 388 -15.11 2.12 7.03
N TRP A 389 -14.90 1.34 5.97
CA TRP A 389 -13.57 1.07 5.45
C TRP A 389 -12.95 2.31 4.78
N ARG A 390 -11.71 2.71 5.06
CA ARG A 390 -10.75 2.17 6.05
C ARG A 390 -10.69 3.02 7.32
N SER A 391 -10.26 2.39 8.42
CA SER A 391 -9.64 3.12 9.54
C SER A 391 -8.14 3.20 9.27
N GLN A 392 -7.61 4.40 9.09
CA GLN A 392 -6.19 4.63 8.77
C GLN A 392 -5.41 4.93 10.06
N TYR A 393 -4.29 4.25 10.26
CA TYR A 393 -3.29 4.59 11.26
C TYR A 393 -2.11 5.32 10.62
N ARG A 394 -1.58 6.35 11.30
CA ARG A 394 -0.33 7.03 10.94
C ARG A 394 0.51 7.37 12.17
N ASN A 395 1.84 7.43 12.00
CA ASN A 395 2.78 7.84 13.03
C ASN A 395 3.56 9.09 12.61
N PHE A 396 3.38 10.21 13.32
CA PHE A 396 4.10 11.48 13.12
C PHE A 396 5.31 11.64 14.06
N GLY A 397 5.74 10.55 14.71
CA GLY A 397 6.85 10.51 15.66
C GLY A 397 6.48 11.07 17.04
N SER A 398 5.96 12.30 17.10
CA SER A 398 5.52 12.94 18.35
C SER A 398 4.11 12.51 18.79
N TYR A 399 3.29 12.03 17.86
CA TYR A 399 1.97 11.47 18.11
C TYR A 399 1.59 10.45 17.03
N GLU A 400 0.73 9.52 17.41
CA GLU A 400 0.07 8.54 16.54
C GLU A 400 -1.36 9.04 16.23
N VAL A 401 -1.89 8.69 15.06
CA VAL A 401 -3.21 9.10 14.56
C VAL A 401 -4.04 7.88 14.16
N LEU A 402 -5.35 7.94 14.44
CA LEU A 402 -6.37 7.12 13.78
C LEU A 402 -7.40 8.04 13.10
N VAL A 403 -7.63 7.83 11.81
CA VAL A 403 -8.70 8.51 11.04
C VAL A 403 -9.71 7.49 10.55
N GLY A 404 -10.99 7.85 10.59
CA GLY A 404 -12.06 7.01 10.10
C GLY A 404 -13.37 7.76 9.96
N ASN A 405 -14.41 7.05 9.54
CA ASN A 405 -15.74 7.61 9.35
C ASN A 405 -16.88 6.60 9.61
N LEU A 406 -18.09 7.11 9.77
CA LEU A 406 -19.34 6.34 9.91
C LEU A 406 -20.53 7.12 9.34
N ALA A 407 -21.61 6.42 9.00
CA ALA A 407 -22.88 7.04 8.59
C ALA A 407 -23.76 7.34 9.81
N THR A 408 -24.38 8.52 9.84
CA THR A 408 -25.28 8.96 10.92
C THR A 408 -26.53 9.63 10.32
N ASP A 409 -27.69 9.48 10.96
CA ASP A 409 -28.83 10.36 10.71
C ASP A 409 -28.51 11.74 11.30
N VAL A 410 -28.63 12.78 10.49
CA VAL A 410 -28.24 14.13 10.88
C VAL A 410 -29.40 15.00 11.35
N ASP A 411 -30.66 14.58 11.10
CA ASP A 411 -31.84 15.40 11.39
C ASP A 411 -33.10 14.61 11.82
N GLY A 412 -32.98 13.31 12.05
CA GLY A 412 -34.08 12.44 12.47
C GLY A 412 -35.11 12.20 11.36
N THR A 413 -34.73 12.43 10.09
CA THR A 413 -35.57 12.19 8.91
C THR A 413 -34.98 11.17 7.94
N ASP A 414 -34.09 10.32 8.45
CA ASP A 414 -33.31 9.33 7.71
C ASP A 414 -32.33 9.98 6.72
N HIS A 415 -31.84 11.18 7.06
CA HIS A 415 -30.91 11.92 6.23
C HIS A 415 -29.47 11.55 6.62
N ALA A 416 -28.89 10.59 5.89
CA ALA A 416 -27.51 10.18 6.18
C ALA A 416 -26.50 11.30 5.91
N GLY A 417 -25.61 11.52 6.87
CA GLY A 417 -24.38 12.29 6.72
C GLY A 417 -23.16 11.44 7.11
N VAL A 418 -21.98 11.94 6.76
CA VAL A 418 -20.71 11.28 7.12
C VAL A 418 -20.13 11.93 8.36
N ARG A 419 -20.10 11.21 9.48
CA ARG A 419 -19.32 11.57 10.66
C ARG A 419 -17.88 11.09 10.44
N TRP A 420 -16.92 11.99 10.49
CA TRP A 420 -15.49 11.68 10.41
C TRP A 420 -14.80 12.08 11.70
N TYR A 421 -13.69 11.41 12.03
CA TYR A 421 -12.94 11.66 13.24
C TYR A 421 -11.43 11.51 13.03
N GLU A 422 -10.69 12.17 13.92
CA GLU A 422 -9.26 12.00 14.11
C GLU A 422 -9.00 11.78 15.61
N LEU A 423 -8.48 10.62 15.94
CA LEU A 423 -7.98 10.31 17.28
C LEU A 423 -6.48 10.48 17.31
N ARG A 424 -5.95 10.97 18.44
CA ARG A 424 -4.52 11.09 18.67
C ARG A 424 -4.08 10.39 19.94
N LYS A 425 -2.82 9.93 19.92
CA LYS A 425 -2.11 9.38 21.06
C LYS A 425 -0.69 9.94 21.07
N SER A 426 -0.32 10.65 22.13
CA SER A 426 1.02 11.25 22.34
C SER A 426 1.67 10.63 23.59
N GLY A 427 1.70 9.29 23.60
CA GLY A 427 1.87 8.48 24.80
C GLY A 427 0.55 8.29 25.56
N GLY A 428 0.47 7.24 26.38
CA GLY A 428 -0.76 6.91 27.11
C GLY A 428 -1.87 6.33 26.22
N SER A 429 -3.10 6.79 26.44
CA SER A 429 -4.31 6.29 25.76
C SER A 429 -4.71 7.15 24.56
N TRP A 430 -5.46 6.56 23.63
CA TRP A 430 -6.14 7.30 22.56
C TRP A 430 -7.14 8.30 23.10
N SER A 431 -7.24 9.46 22.44
CA SER A 431 -8.21 10.51 22.74
C SER A 431 -8.69 11.18 21.46
N LEU A 432 -9.91 11.71 21.47
CA LEU A 432 -10.43 12.52 20.37
C LEU A 432 -9.60 13.81 20.21
N PHE A 433 -9.07 14.03 19.01
CA PHE A 433 -8.44 15.30 18.66
C PHE A 433 -9.44 16.24 17.96
N GLN A 434 -10.17 15.70 16.98
CA GLN A 434 -11.26 16.41 16.31
C GLN A 434 -12.22 15.44 15.63
N GLU A 435 -13.42 15.93 15.33
CA GLU A 435 -14.46 15.23 14.57
C GLU A 435 -15.40 16.25 13.92
N GLY A 436 -16.12 15.81 12.89
CA GLY A 436 -17.14 16.62 12.23
C GLY A 436 -18.19 15.77 11.53
N THR A 437 -19.37 16.33 11.32
CA THR A 437 -20.43 15.73 10.49
C THR A 437 -20.57 16.50 9.19
N TYR A 438 -20.43 15.81 8.07
CA TYR A 438 -20.55 16.40 6.74
C TYR A 438 -21.92 16.06 6.11
N ALA A 439 -22.85 17.02 6.20
CA ALA A 439 -24.04 17.11 5.37
C ALA A 439 -24.31 18.61 5.13
N ILE A 440 -24.39 19.01 3.86
CA ILE A 440 -24.36 20.44 3.47
C ILE A 440 -25.59 20.88 2.66
N ASP A 441 -26.47 19.93 2.36
CA ASP A 441 -27.69 20.11 1.58
C ASP A 441 -28.67 18.97 1.94
N GLY A 442 -29.71 18.74 1.14
CA GLY A 442 -30.68 17.66 1.37
C GLY A 442 -30.29 16.31 0.74
N ASP A 443 -29.07 16.16 0.23
CA ASP A 443 -28.59 14.89 -0.28
C ASP A 443 -27.94 14.04 0.81
N SER A 444 -28.37 12.78 0.92
CA SER A 444 -27.74 11.82 1.82
C SER A 444 -26.31 11.51 1.37
N ARG A 445 -25.37 11.48 2.32
CA ARG A 445 -23.97 11.08 2.13
C ARG A 445 -23.69 9.89 3.04
N TRP A 446 -23.22 8.78 2.46
CA TRP A 446 -22.97 7.54 3.19
C TRP A 446 -21.92 6.69 2.48
N MET A 447 -21.57 5.55 3.08
CA MET A 447 -20.58 4.62 2.55
C MET A 447 -19.23 5.30 2.28
N GLY A 448 -18.77 6.04 3.28
CA GLY A 448 -17.58 6.87 3.16
C GLY A 448 -16.28 6.10 3.37
N SER A 449 -15.18 6.71 2.93
CA SER A 449 -13.81 6.35 3.28
C SER A 449 -13.07 7.63 3.67
N ALA A 450 -12.08 7.55 4.56
CA ALA A 450 -11.31 8.71 5.02
C ALA A 450 -9.82 8.38 5.08
N ALA A 451 -8.99 9.35 4.68
CA ALA A 451 -7.54 9.21 4.69
C ALA A 451 -6.87 10.57 4.99
N MET A 452 -5.73 10.50 5.68
CA MET A 452 -4.86 11.61 6.02
C MET A 452 -3.52 11.49 5.29
N ASP A 453 -3.08 12.56 4.63
CA ASP A 453 -1.78 12.62 3.97
C ASP A 453 -0.62 12.91 4.94
N GLY A 454 0.62 12.90 4.44
CA GLY A 454 1.85 13.19 5.17
C GLY A 454 1.92 14.59 5.78
N ASN A 455 1.15 15.54 5.26
CA ASN A 455 1.04 16.90 5.77
C ASN A 455 -0.06 17.05 6.85
N GLY A 456 -0.81 15.99 7.15
CA GLY A 456 -1.91 16.02 8.12
C GLY A 456 -3.22 16.58 7.57
N ASN A 457 -3.36 16.70 6.25
CA ASN A 457 -4.61 17.05 5.59
C ASN A 457 -5.50 15.80 5.53
N VAL A 458 -6.82 15.96 5.65
CA VAL A 458 -7.77 14.85 5.68
C VAL A 458 -8.74 14.97 4.51
N ALA A 459 -8.84 13.91 3.71
CA ALA A 459 -9.86 13.74 2.69
C ALA A 459 -10.91 12.71 3.14
N VAL A 460 -12.16 12.96 2.75
CA VAL A 460 -13.28 12.05 2.97
C VAL A 460 -14.05 11.91 1.67
N GLY A 461 -14.14 10.68 1.16
CA GLY A 461 -14.84 10.32 -0.07
C GLY A 461 -16.08 9.51 0.27
N TYR A 462 -17.18 9.70 -0.45
CA TYR A 462 -18.46 9.07 -0.12
C TYR A 462 -19.42 9.04 -1.32
N ASN A 463 -20.42 8.17 -1.21
CA ASN A 463 -21.57 8.16 -2.10
C ASN A 463 -22.57 9.25 -1.73
N VAL A 464 -23.31 9.75 -2.72
CA VAL A 464 -24.38 10.74 -2.52
C VAL A 464 -25.61 10.40 -3.35
N SER A 465 -26.82 10.59 -2.78
CA SER A 465 -28.10 10.28 -3.42
C SER A 465 -29.26 10.91 -2.66
N SER A 466 -30.35 11.21 -3.37
CA SER A 466 -31.60 11.69 -2.80
C SER A 466 -32.77 11.44 -3.74
N SER A 467 -33.97 11.92 -3.41
CA SER A 467 -35.10 11.88 -4.35
C SER A 467 -34.86 12.71 -5.63
N THR A 468 -33.85 13.59 -5.64
CA THR A 468 -33.48 14.44 -6.78
C THR A 468 -32.07 14.23 -7.31
N THR A 469 -31.19 13.56 -6.56
CA THR A 469 -29.80 13.29 -6.95
C THR A 469 -29.61 11.79 -7.15
N PHE A 470 -29.16 11.39 -8.35
CA PHE A 470 -28.82 9.99 -8.62
C PHE A 470 -27.55 9.57 -7.88
N PRO A 471 -27.40 8.26 -7.55
CA PRO A 471 -26.20 7.74 -6.88
C PRO A 471 -24.91 8.15 -7.60
N SER A 472 -24.14 9.00 -6.92
CA SER A 472 -22.94 9.65 -7.43
C SER A 472 -21.79 9.49 -6.44
N LEU A 473 -20.57 9.84 -6.86
CA LEU A 473 -19.37 9.75 -6.04
C LEU A 473 -18.74 11.14 -5.86
N ARG A 474 -18.56 11.56 -4.61
CA ARG A 474 -18.04 12.89 -4.24
C ARG A 474 -16.98 12.77 -3.14
N TYR A 475 -16.21 13.83 -2.95
CA TYR A 475 -15.23 13.94 -1.87
C TYR A 475 -15.12 15.37 -1.36
N ALA A 476 -14.73 15.51 -0.10
CA ALA A 476 -14.45 16.77 0.58
C ALA A 476 -13.19 16.60 1.44
N GLY A 477 -12.69 17.69 2.00
CA GLY A 477 -11.48 17.62 2.82
C GLY A 477 -11.17 18.87 3.61
N ARG A 478 -10.08 18.77 4.36
CA ARG A 478 -9.50 19.84 5.16
C ARG A 478 -7.98 19.79 5.11
N LEU A 479 -7.35 20.95 5.13
CA LEU A 479 -5.94 21.10 5.42
C LEU A 479 -5.68 20.95 6.93
N ALA A 480 -4.45 20.61 7.32
CA ALA A 480 -4.07 20.50 8.73
C ALA A 480 -4.41 21.77 9.53
N GLY A 481 -4.15 22.94 8.94
CA GLY A 481 -4.39 24.26 9.54
C GLY A 481 -5.83 24.79 9.45
N ASP A 482 -6.74 24.06 8.81
CA ASP A 482 -8.14 24.48 8.74
C ASP A 482 -8.83 24.41 10.11
N PRO A 483 -9.91 25.20 10.33
CA PRO A 483 -10.70 25.10 11.55
C PRO A 483 -11.09 23.66 11.89
N ALA A 484 -10.74 23.23 13.10
CA ALA A 484 -10.96 21.85 13.54
C ALA A 484 -12.44 21.44 13.47
N GLY A 485 -12.68 20.18 13.13
CA GLY A 485 -14.02 19.62 13.01
C GLY A 485 -14.84 20.12 11.81
N THR A 486 -14.17 20.66 10.79
CA THR A 486 -14.81 21.10 9.54
C THR A 486 -14.03 20.62 8.31
N LEU A 487 -14.72 20.47 7.18
CA LEU A 487 -14.15 20.20 5.85
C LEU A 487 -14.36 21.42 4.92
N PRO A 488 -13.57 22.49 5.05
CA PRO A 488 -13.82 23.76 4.35
C PRO A 488 -13.28 23.80 2.93
N GLN A 489 -12.58 22.75 2.45
CA GLN A 489 -12.05 22.69 1.08
C GLN A 489 -13.14 22.42 0.02
N GLY A 490 -14.38 22.31 0.46
CA GLY A 490 -15.57 22.16 -0.37
C GLY A 490 -15.76 20.75 -0.90
N GLU A 491 -16.99 20.46 -1.33
CA GLU A 491 -17.33 19.19 -1.96
C GLU A 491 -17.03 19.22 -3.46
N ASN A 492 -16.34 18.19 -3.94
CA ASN A 492 -16.00 17.97 -5.34
C ASN A 492 -16.70 16.73 -5.86
N VAL A 493 -17.13 16.79 -7.13
CA VAL A 493 -17.77 15.66 -7.80
C VAL A 493 -16.71 14.88 -8.56
N LEU A 494 -16.44 13.64 -8.12
CA LEU A 494 -15.56 12.75 -8.86
C LEU A 494 -16.28 12.23 -10.11
N VAL A 495 -17.54 11.79 -9.93
CA VAL A 495 -18.45 11.44 -11.03
C VAL A 495 -19.92 11.59 -10.60
N ALA A 496 -20.74 12.14 -11.49
CA ALA A 496 -22.19 12.24 -11.30
C ALA A 496 -22.91 11.03 -11.90
N GLY A 497 -23.83 10.44 -11.14
CA GLY A 497 -24.78 9.45 -11.61
C GLY A 497 -25.86 10.05 -12.51
N THR A 498 -26.41 9.22 -13.39
CA THR A 498 -27.44 9.59 -14.37
C THR A 498 -28.66 8.67 -14.32
N ALA A 499 -28.69 7.69 -13.42
CA ALA A 499 -29.77 6.72 -13.30
C ALA A 499 -29.89 6.20 -11.86
N SER A 500 -31.07 5.68 -11.51
CA SER A 500 -31.30 4.98 -10.27
C SER A 500 -30.84 3.53 -10.36
N ASN A 501 -30.34 2.97 -9.27
CA ASN A 501 -30.02 1.55 -9.15
C ASN A 501 -31.30 0.71 -9.00
N ALA A 502 -31.37 -0.40 -9.74
CA ALA A 502 -32.48 -1.33 -9.66
C ALA A 502 -32.43 -2.25 -8.41
N SER A 503 -31.29 -2.33 -7.73
CA SER A 503 -31.08 -3.16 -6.54
C SER A 503 -30.94 -2.31 -5.27
N ASN A 504 -31.39 -2.85 -4.14
CA ASN A 504 -31.13 -2.27 -2.83
C ASN A 504 -29.72 -2.63 -2.32
N ARG A 505 -29.13 -3.75 -2.78
CA ARG A 505 -27.73 -4.16 -2.54
C ARG A 505 -26.82 -3.32 -3.42
N TYR A 506 -26.70 -2.04 -3.06
CA TYR A 506 -26.00 -1.05 -3.86
C TYR A 506 -24.48 -1.20 -3.78
N GLY A 507 -23.98 -1.37 -2.56
CA GLY A 507 -22.58 -1.34 -2.18
C GLY A 507 -22.46 -1.43 -0.68
N ASP A 508 -21.28 -1.89 -0.23
CA ASP A 508 -20.99 -2.12 1.18
C ASP A 508 -19.74 -1.32 1.64
N TYR A 509 -18.87 -0.83 0.74
CA TYR A 509 -17.70 0.01 1.06
C TYR A 509 -17.07 0.66 -0.18
N ALA A 510 -16.27 1.69 0.07
CA ALA A 510 -15.40 2.39 -0.87
C ALA A 510 -13.99 2.54 -0.26
N SER A 511 -12.99 2.97 -1.02
CA SER A 511 -11.60 3.04 -0.53
C SER A 511 -10.91 4.35 -0.91
N LEU A 512 -10.44 5.10 0.10
CA LEU A 512 -9.44 6.16 -0.04
C LEU A 512 -8.09 5.66 0.49
N ASN A 513 -7.03 5.80 -0.31
CA ASN A 513 -5.69 5.32 0.02
C ASN A 513 -4.65 6.38 -0.34
N VAL A 514 -3.71 6.64 0.57
CA VAL A 514 -2.62 7.59 0.32
C VAL A 514 -1.51 6.88 -0.44
N ASP A 515 -0.97 7.55 -1.44
CA ASP A 515 0.13 7.07 -2.23
C ASP A 515 1.42 7.04 -1.39
N PRO A 516 2.03 5.86 -1.17
CA PRO A 516 3.18 5.75 -0.28
C PRO A 516 4.46 6.36 -0.86
N VAL A 517 4.47 6.76 -2.13
CA VAL A 517 5.67 7.32 -2.80
C VAL A 517 5.82 8.81 -2.51
N ASP A 518 4.74 9.58 -2.61
CA ASP A 518 4.73 11.02 -2.37
C ASP A 518 4.06 11.41 -1.05
N ASP A 519 3.42 10.45 -0.38
CA ASP A 519 2.66 10.61 0.86
C ASP A 519 1.58 11.71 0.78
N CYS A 520 1.12 12.04 -0.43
CA CYS A 520 0.30 13.21 -0.72
C CYS A 520 -0.88 12.91 -1.66
N THR A 521 -0.63 12.15 -2.72
CA THR A 521 -1.66 11.78 -3.68
C THR A 521 -2.63 10.81 -3.02
N ILE A 522 -3.93 11.07 -3.11
CA ILE A 522 -4.98 10.23 -2.55
C ILE A 522 -5.74 9.58 -3.70
N TRP A 523 -5.76 8.26 -3.71
CA TRP A 523 -6.53 7.46 -4.65
C TRP A 523 -7.90 7.11 -4.07
N PHE A 524 -8.93 7.27 -4.88
CA PHE A 524 -10.33 7.00 -4.52
C PHE A 524 -10.99 6.07 -5.51
N THR A 525 -11.64 5.04 -4.99
CA THR A 525 -12.57 4.22 -5.78
C THR A 525 -13.89 3.98 -5.05
N GLY A 526 -14.97 3.95 -5.82
CA GLY A 526 -16.32 3.61 -5.37
C GLY A 526 -17.28 3.48 -6.54
N GLU A 527 -18.49 3.00 -6.26
CA GLU A 527 -19.55 2.88 -7.27
C GLU A 527 -20.35 4.16 -7.49
N TYR A 528 -20.99 4.24 -8.65
CA TYR A 528 -21.96 5.24 -9.08
C TYR A 528 -22.92 4.61 -10.10
N ASN A 529 -23.98 5.31 -10.50
CA ASN A 529 -24.93 4.80 -11.49
C ASN A 529 -24.95 5.60 -12.79
N ALA A 530 -24.34 5.06 -13.86
CA ALA A 530 -24.55 5.55 -15.23
C ALA A 530 -25.83 4.97 -15.89
N ALA A 531 -26.31 3.84 -15.37
CA ALA A 531 -27.49 3.10 -15.84
C ALA A 531 -28.22 2.48 -14.63
N SER A 532 -29.20 1.61 -14.88
CA SER A 532 -29.94 0.93 -13.81
C SER A 532 -29.12 -0.10 -13.02
N GLN A 533 -27.88 -0.35 -13.44
CA GLN A 533 -26.86 -1.11 -12.71
C GLN A 533 -25.71 -0.20 -12.29
N TRP A 534 -25.01 -0.59 -11.24
CA TRP A 534 -23.83 0.12 -10.75
C TRP A 534 -22.67 0.07 -11.78
N SER A 535 -21.76 1.01 -11.66
CA SER A 535 -20.45 1.07 -12.30
C SER A 535 -19.46 1.68 -11.31
N THR A 536 -18.16 1.54 -11.52
CA THR A 536 -17.16 2.12 -10.60
C THR A 536 -16.33 3.21 -11.26
N ARG A 537 -15.71 4.05 -10.43
CA ARG A 537 -14.82 5.13 -10.85
C ARG A 537 -13.52 5.07 -10.06
N ILE A 538 -12.41 5.39 -10.71
CA ILE A 538 -11.10 5.55 -10.06
C ILE A 538 -10.67 7.00 -10.25
N GLY A 539 -10.32 7.66 -9.16
CA GLY A 539 -9.77 9.02 -9.15
C GLY A 539 -8.49 9.11 -8.34
N ALA A 540 -7.57 9.98 -8.72
CA ALA A 540 -6.42 10.37 -7.92
C ALA A 540 -6.37 11.90 -7.81
N PHE A 541 -6.14 12.43 -6.62
CA PHE A 541 -6.09 13.87 -6.37
C PHE A 541 -5.24 14.17 -5.13
N SER A 542 -4.71 15.39 -5.04
CA SER A 542 -3.91 15.85 -3.90
C SER A 542 -4.40 17.19 -3.38
N PHE A 543 -4.01 17.51 -2.15
CA PHE A 543 -4.12 18.86 -1.61
C PHE A 543 -2.98 19.73 -2.15
N ALA A 544 -3.31 20.92 -2.67
CA ALA A 544 -2.35 21.90 -3.14
C ALA A 544 -1.42 22.28 -1.99
N GLY A 545 -0.11 22.17 -2.23
CA GLY A 545 0.93 22.41 -1.22
C GLY A 545 1.28 21.21 -0.34
N CYS A 546 0.69 20.03 -0.59
CA CYS A 546 1.21 18.79 -0.02
C CYS A 546 2.58 18.47 -0.65
N GLY A 547 3.57 18.10 0.16
CA GLY A 547 4.92 17.79 -0.29
C GLY A 547 5.90 18.98 -0.39
N GLY A 548 5.48 20.19 -0.01
CA GLY A 548 6.34 21.39 -0.05
C GLY A 548 6.47 22.00 -1.45
N THR A 549 7.12 23.16 -1.57
CA THR A 549 7.51 23.75 -2.86
C THR A 549 8.98 24.04 -2.83
N CYS A 550 9.77 23.04 -3.24
CA CYS A 550 11.21 23.12 -3.21
C CYS A 550 11.75 24.38 -3.91
N GLY A 551 12.58 25.13 -3.19
CA GLY A 551 13.23 26.37 -3.64
C GLY A 551 12.48 27.63 -3.21
N ASN A 552 11.60 27.57 -2.21
CA ASN A 552 10.90 28.72 -1.65
C ASN A 552 11.53 29.27 -0.34
N ASP A 553 12.66 28.70 0.10
CA ASP A 553 13.39 29.01 1.35
C ASP A 553 12.61 28.73 2.65
N VAL A 554 11.64 27.82 2.63
CA VAL A 554 10.86 27.40 3.80
C VAL A 554 10.70 25.88 3.79
N ILE A 555 11.12 25.19 4.86
CA ILE A 555 10.87 23.74 4.96
C ILE A 555 9.37 23.49 5.21
N GLU A 556 8.70 22.89 4.24
CA GLU A 556 7.28 22.55 4.26
C GLU A 556 7.02 21.12 3.78
N GLY A 557 6.00 20.46 4.34
CA GLY A 557 5.64 19.09 3.93
C GLY A 557 6.76 18.08 4.15
N ASN A 558 7.23 17.48 3.04
CA ASN A 558 8.17 16.35 3.05
C ASN A 558 9.62 16.80 2.89
N GLU A 559 9.86 18.11 2.82
CA GLU A 559 11.17 18.69 2.60
C GLU A 559 12.08 18.41 3.81
N VAL A 560 13.30 17.92 3.54
CA VAL A 560 14.37 17.78 4.53
C VAL A 560 15.09 19.11 4.71
N CYS A 561 15.09 19.94 3.67
CA CYS A 561 15.61 21.29 3.61
C CYS A 561 14.90 22.06 2.48
N ASP A 562 14.95 23.39 2.45
CA ASP A 562 14.58 24.18 1.27
C ASP A 562 15.51 25.39 1.15
N GLY A 563 16.24 25.46 0.03
CA GLY A 563 17.08 26.61 -0.29
C GLY A 563 18.11 26.88 0.80
N THR A 564 17.92 27.96 1.55
CA THR A 564 18.76 28.34 2.70
C THR A 564 18.24 27.86 4.06
N ASP A 565 17.00 27.39 4.15
CA ASP A 565 16.46 26.76 5.33
C ASP A 565 16.86 25.28 5.38
N LEU A 566 17.90 24.97 6.16
CA LEU A 566 18.45 23.62 6.29
C LEU A 566 17.91 22.88 7.53
N GLY A 567 16.88 23.41 8.20
CA GLY A 567 16.27 22.74 9.36
C GLY A 567 17.22 22.65 10.57
N GLY A 568 18.25 23.49 10.59
CA GLY A 568 19.32 23.44 11.59
C GLY A 568 20.41 22.40 11.33
N ALA A 569 20.34 21.66 10.22
CA ALA A 569 21.41 20.77 9.79
C ALA A 569 22.68 21.55 9.40
N THR A 570 23.82 20.90 9.57
CA THR A 570 25.13 21.44 9.25
C THR A 570 26.00 20.32 8.67
N CYS A 571 27.11 20.63 8.02
CA CYS A 571 28.06 19.58 7.63
C CYS A 571 28.45 18.66 8.80
N GLY A 572 28.44 19.16 10.04
CA GLY A 572 28.68 18.36 11.24
C GLY A 572 27.56 17.39 11.61
N SER A 573 26.30 17.67 11.26
CA SER A 573 25.21 16.70 11.43
C SER A 573 25.29 15.57 10.41
N GLU A 574 25.82 15.85 9.22
CA GLU A 574 26.04 14.88 8.14
C GLU A 574 27.39 14.13 8.28
N GLY A 575 28.00 14.15 9.46
CA GLY A 575 29.23 13.41 9.75
C GLY A 575 30.54 14.09 9.29
N CYS A 576 30.48 15.25 8.66
CA CYS A 576 31.67 15.98 8.19
C CYS A 576 32.33 16.86 9.26
N SER A 577 33.63 17.09 9.12
CA SER A 577 34.41 17.89 10.07
C SER A 577 34.22 19.42 9.97
N GLY A 578 33.60 19.92 8.89
CA GLY A 578 33.29 21.34 8.69
C GLY A 578 32.74 21.64 7.28
N GLY A 579 32.65 22.92 6.90
CA GLY A 579 32.23 23.39 5.57
C GLY A 579 30.83 24.00 5.54
N THR A 580 30.28 24.19 4.34
CA THR A 580 28.93 24.76 4.14
C THR A 580 28.02 23.69 3.55
N LEU A 581 26.95 23.36 4.26
CA LEU A 581 25.91 22.45 3.79
C LEU A 581 24.92 23.23 2.91
N ALA A 582 24.44 22.64 1.84
CA ALA A 582 23.37 23.22 1.02
C ALA A 582 22.18 22.25 0.94
N CYS A 583 21.04 22.76 0.51
CA CYS A 583 19.91 21.91 0.21
C CYS A 583 20.02 21.36 -1.21
N ASN A 584 19.70 20.09 -1.42
CA ASN A 584 19.69 19.53 -2.76
C ASN A 584 18.53 20.12 -3.61
N PRO A 585 18.60 20.08 -4.95
CA PRO A 585 17.58 20.69 -5.82
C PRO A 585 16.18 20.06 -5.74
N THR A 586 16.05 18.91 -5.06
CA THR A 586 14.78 18.19 -4.87
C THR A 586 14.22 18.35 -3.45
N CYS A 587 14.92 19.09 -2.57
CA CYS A 587 14.58 19.31 -1.16
C CYS A 587 14.39 18.04 -0.33
N SER A 588 14.83 16.89 -0.85
CA SER A 588 14.70 15.57 -0.22
C SER A 588 15.92 15.17 0.61
N GLY A 589 16.96 16.01 0.64
CA GLY A 589 18.22 15.75 1.32
C GLY A 589 19.21 16.90 1.16
N PHE A 590 20.40 16.75 1.74
CA PHE A 590 21.42 17.80 1.74
C PHE A 590 22.47 17.58 0.65
N ASP A 591 22.96 18.67 0.07
CA ASP A 591 24.15 18.70 -0.78
C ASP A 591 25.38 18.96 0.10
N THR A 592 26.23 17.94 0.23
CA THR A 592 27.45 17.93 1.04
C THR A 592 28.71 18.28 0.23
N SER A 593 28.59 18.63 -1.07
CA SER A 593 29.74 18.90 -1.95
C SER A 593 30.62 20.07 -1.48
N SER A 594 30.06 20.99 -0.70
CA SER A 594 30.75 22.13 -0.09
C SER A 594 31.14 21.90 1.38
N CYS A 595 30.91 20.70 1.90
CA CYS A 595 31.41 20.24 3.20
C CYS A 595 32.89 19.81 3.11
N THR A 596 33.57 19.75 4.26
CA THR A 596 35.01 19.44 4.35
C THR A 596 35.28 18.37 5.41
N GLY A 597 36.18 17.45 5.07
CA GLY A 597 36.46 16.28 5.91
C GLY A 597 35.19 15.49 6.24
N CYS A 598 34.31 15.36 5.26
CA CYS A 598 33.29 14.33 5.27
C CYS A 598 33.99 12.96 5.31
N PRO A 599 33.41 11.97 6.01
CA PRO A 599 33.78 10.59 5.78
C PRO A 599 33.61 10.32 4.28
N PRO A 600 34.49 9.54 3.63
CA PRO A 600 34.40 9.25 2.19
C PRO A 600 33.21 8.38 1.79
N CYS A 601 32.10 8.43 2.54
CA CYS A 601 30.91 7.61 2.34
C CYS A 601 29.66 8.39 2.72
N ASP A 602 28.90 8.79 1.72
CA ASP A 602 27.58 9.39 1.92
C ASP A 602 26.43 8.40 1.67
N ASN A 603 26.72 7.15 1.30
CA ASN A 603 25.76 6.05 1.09
C ASN A 603 24.69 6.37 0.03
N ASP A 604 25.04 7.17 -0.98
CA ASP A 604 24.12 7.56 -2.05
C ASP A 604 24.00 6.51 -3.18
N GLY A 605 24.83 5.46 -3.12
CA GLY A 605 24.86 4.35 -4.07
C GLY A 605 25.69 4.62 -5.34
N VAL A 606 26.50 5.69 -5.39
CA VAL A 606 27.36 6.05 -6.51
C VAL A 606 28.82 6.13 -6.03
N CYS A 607 29.72 5.33 -6.61
CA CYS A 607 31.14 5.39 -6.27
C CYS A 607 31.79 6.68 -6.79
N ASP A 608 32.03 7.64 -5.90
CA ASP A 608 32.49 8.99 -6.25
C ASP A 608 34.02 9.16 -6.19
N PRO A 609 34.60 10.20 -6.85
CA PRO A 609 36.03 10.47 -6.81
C PRO A 609 36.56 10.73 -5.38
N GLY A 610 37.23 9.73 -4.80
CA GLY A 610 37.76 9.77 -3.43
C GLY A 610 37.17 8.71 -2.50
N GLU A 611 36.19 7.95 -2.98
CA GLU A 611 35.63 6.75 -2.37
C GLU A 611 36.36 5.50 -2.89
N ASP A 612 36.41 4.43 -2.09
CA ASP A 612 36.96 3.15 -2.53
C ASP A 612 36.19 1.99 -1.88
N CYS A 613 36.19 0.81 -2.49
CA CYS A 613 35.44 -0.34 -1.99
C CYS A 613 35.88 -0.85 -0.60
N ASN A 614 37.03 -0.42 -0.07
CA ASN A 614 37.56 -0.83 1.24
C ASN A 614 37.12 0.11 2.36
N GLY A 615 37.02 1.40 2.06
CA GLY A 615 36.54 2.47 2.93
C GLY A 615 35.04 2.72 2.80
N CYS A 616 34.46 2.35 1.64
CA CYS A 616 33.13 2.70 1.20
C CYS A 616 32.38 1.62 0.41
N ALA A 617 32.25 0.43 1.00
CA ALA A 617 31.59 -0.70 0.36
C ALA A 617 30.07 -0.52 0.08
N SER A 618 29.45 0.52 0.63
CA SER A 618 28.03 0.86 0.36
C SER A 618 27.84 1.51 -1.01
N ASP A 619 28.83 2.31 -1.44
CA ASP A 619 28.80 3.13 -2.66
C ASP A 619 29.70 2.55 -3.76
N CYS A 620 30.84 1.98 -3.37
CA CYS A 620 31.82 1.35 -4.25
C CYS A 620 31.79 -0.18 -4.15
N ILE A 621 31.66 -0.84 -5.30
CA ILE A 621 31.61 -2.30 -5.41
C ILE A 621 33.04 -2.86 -5.33
N GLY A 622 33.24 -3.86 -4.46
CA GLY A 622 34.48 -4.64 -4.37
C GLY A 622 34.21 -6.11 -4.13
N GLY A 623 35.08 -6.99 -4.64
CA GLY A 623 34.87 -8.43 -4.57
C GLY A 623 36.12 -9.27 -4.78
N VAL A 624 36.00 -10.56 -4.49
CA VAL A 624 36.98 -11.59 -4.87
C VAL A 624 36.24 -12.60 -5.73
N THR A 625 36.69 -12.81 -6.97
CA THR A 625 36.11 -13.86 -7.80
C THR A 625 36.43 -15.24 -7.21
N PRO A 626 35.46 -16.15 -7.08
CA PRO A 626 35.75 -17.56 -6.86
C PRO A 626 36.47 -18.07 -8.13
N GLY A 627 37.75 -18.40 -8.04
CA GLY A 627 38.47 -18.97 -9.18
C GLY A 627 37.84 -20.27 -9.69
N ALA A 628 38.12 -20.61 -10.96
CA ALA A 628 37.69 -21.80 -11.72
C ALA A 628 37.03 -22.95 -10.90
N VAL A 629 35.76 -23.26 -11.17
CA VAL A 629 34.97 -24.27 -10.45
C VAL A 629 34.46 -25.35 -11.39
N CYS A 630 35.25 -26.41 -11.54
CA CYS A 630 34.88 -27.52 -12.41
C CYS A 630 33.70 -28.36 -11.90
N GLY A 631 32.75 -28.62 -12.80
CA GLY A 631 31.56 -29.44 -12.63
C GLY A 631 30.24 -28.66 -12.56
N ASN A 632 30.25 -27.34 -12.82
CA ASN A 632 29.06 -26.48 -12.83
C ASN A 632 28.32 -26.45 -14.19
N GLY A 633 28.92 -26.99 -15.26
CA GLY A 633 28.36 -27.09 -16.60
C GLY A 633 28.51 -25.85 -17.49
N VAL A 634 29.28 -24.84 -17.06
CA VAL A 634 29.56 -23.60 -17.81
C VAL A 634 31.07 -23.50 -18.05
N CYS A 635 31.51 -22.98 -19.20
CA CYS A 635 32.93 -22.84 -19.53
C CYS A 635 33.36 -21.38 -19.44
N GLU A 636 33.96 -20.99 -18.32
CA GLU A 636 34.30 -19.60 -17.97
C GLU A 636 35.76 -19.28 -18.32
N ALA A 637 36.01 -19.04 -19.62
CA ALA A 637 37.38 -18.80 -20.13
C ALA A 637 38.06 -17.56 -19.52
N GLY A 638 37.28 -16.57 -19.06
CA GLY A 638 37.79 -15.37 -18.37
C GLY A 638 38.30 -15.65 -16.95
N ASP A 639 37.81 -16.72 -16.30
CA ASP A 639 38.13 -17.09 -14.92
C ASP A 639 39.12 -18.27 -14.82
N GLY A 640 39.72 -18.66 -15.96
CA GLY A 640 40.77 -19.69 -16.04
C GLY A 640 40.30 -21.11 -16.35
N GLU A 641 39.03 -21.29 -16.76
CA GLU A 641 38.51 -22.58 -17.19
C GLU A 641 38.83 -22.86 -18.67
N ASP A 642 39.53 -23.97 -18.93
CA ASP A 642 39.86 -24.39 -20.29
C ASP A 642 39.79 -25.91 -20.48
N CYS A 643 40.11 -26.35 -21.70
CA CYS A 643 40.09 -27.76 -22.11
C CYS A 643 41.06 -28.66 -21.30
N VAL A 644 41.96 -28.08 -20.50
CA VAL A 644 42.97 -28.75 -19.67
C VAL A 644 42.69 -28.57 -18.16
N SER A 645 42.34 -27.36 -17.71
CA SER A 645 42.04 -27.05 -16.31
C SER A 645 40.65 -27.54 -15.89
N CYS A 646 39.68 -27.55 -16.82
CA CYS A 646 38.27 -27.76 -16.53
C CYS A 646 37.52 -28.53 -17.64
N ALA A 647 38.07 -29.68 -18.04
CA ALA A 647 37.54 -30.50 -19.13
C ALA A 647 36.11 -31.05 -18.91
N ALA A 648 35.56 -30.99 -17.69
CA ALA A 648 34.18 -31.40 -17.45
C ALA A 648 33.17 -30.42 -18.07
N ASP A 649 33.48 -29.12 -18.05
CA ASP A 649 32.57 -28.05 -18.44
C ASP A 649 32.97 -27.43 -19.80
N CYS A 650 34.27 -27.39 -20.10
CA CYS A 650 34.82 -26.72 -21.29
C CYS A 650 35.04 -27.59 -22.54
N ASN A 651 34.77 -28.89 -22.48
CA ASN A 651 35.06 -29.78 -23.60
C ASN A 651 34.02 -29.61 -24.74
N GLY A 652 34.39 -28.83 -25.77
CA GLY A 652 33.63 -28.71 -27.02
C GLY A 652 32.75 -27.46 -27.18
N ARG A 653 32.83 -26.48 -26.28
CA ARG A 653 32.06 -25.22 -26.39
C ARG A 653 32.93 -23.99 -26.17
N GLN A 654 33.29 -23.33 -27.27
CA GLN A 654 33.70 -21.92 -27.32
C GLN A 654 33.14 -21.39 -28.64
N SER A 655 32.25 -20.39 -28.64
CA SER A 655 31.44 -19.98 -29.81
C SER A 655 32.30 -19.49 -31.00
N GLY A 656 31.80 -19.68 -32.25
CA GLY A 656 32.49 -19.29 -33.51
C GLY A 656 32.59 -20.42 -34.56
N LYS A 657 32.76 -20.08 -35.85
CA LYS A 657 32.73 -21.02 -37.00
C LYS A 657 33.75 -22.17 -36.83
N PRO A 658 33.49 -23.37 -37.39
CA PRO A 658 34.24 -24.59 -37.08
C PRO A 658 35.73 -24.65 -37.49
N ALA A 659 36.30 -23.62 -38.12
CA ALA A 659 37.67 -23.63 -38.62
C ALA A 659 38.71 -23.08 -37.61
N ASP A 660 38.27 -22.40 -36.55
CA ASP A 660 39.13 -21.51 -35.75
C ASP A 660 39.16 -21.85 -34.24
N ARG A 661 39.05 -23.13 -33.87
CA ARG A 661 39.15 -23.55 -32.45
C ARG A 661 40.28 -24.55 -32.25
N PHE A 662 41.39 -24.11 -31.65
CA PHE A 662 42.50 -25.00 -31.29
C PHE A 662 43.07 -24.68 -29.91
N CYS A 663 42.99 -25.63 -28.96
CA CYS A 663 44.02 -25.77 -27.94
C CYS A 663 45.30 -26.18 -28.68
N CYS A 664 46.16 -25.21 -28.99
CA CYS A 664 47.34 -25.26 -29.88
C CYS A 664 47.59 -26.61 -30.59
N GLY A 665 47.03 -26.76 -31.78
CA GLY A 665 47.20 -27.92 -32.64
C GLY A 665 46.42 -27.70 -33.94
N ASP A 666 46.98 -28.14 -35.05
CA ASP A 666 46.69 -27.74 -36.44
C ASP A 666 45.31 -28.23 -36.96
N GLY A 667 44.41 -28.63 -36.06
CA GLY A 667 43.05 -29.08 -36.38
C GLY A 667 42.93 -30.48 -36.97
N ASP A 668 43.93 -31.33 -36.78
CA ASP A 668 43.92 -32.71 -37.27
C ASP A 668 43.25 -33.73 -36.33
N GLY A 669 42.76 -33.30 -35.16
CA GLY A 669 41.85 -34.07 -34.33
C GLY A 669 42.47 -35.21 -33.51
N GLN A 670 43.77 -35.18 -33.19
CA GLN A 670 44.38 -36.12 -32.24
C GLN A 670 45.02 -35.42 -31.04
N ASN A 671 44.21 -35.21 -29.98
CA ASN A 671 44.54 -34.76 -28.61
C ASN A 671 45.35 -33.44 -28.44
N PRO A 672 45.05 -32.62 -27.42
CA PRO A 672 45.80 -31.38 -27.17
C PRO A 672 47.25 -31.67 -26.72
N VAL A 673 48.21 -30.86 -27.19
CA VAL A 673 49.63 -30.92 -26.79
C VAL A 673 49.98 -29.80 -25.81
N ALA A 674 51.00 -30.02 -24.96
CA ALA A 674 51.41 -29.08 -23.90
C ALA A 674 52.16 -27.83 -24.45
N CYS A 675 52.19 -26.71 -23.69
CA CYS A 675 52.86 -25.45 -24.05
C CYS A 675 54.34 -25.58 -24.44
N SER A 676 54.98 -26.70 -24.10
CA SER A 676 56.35 -27.02 -24.51
C SER A 676 56.52 -27.44 -25.98
N ASP A 677 55.42 -27.67 -26.71
CA ASP A 677 55.46 -28.04 -28.13
C ASP A 677 55.88 -26.84 -29.00
N SER A 678 56.82 -27.06 -29.91
CA SER A 678 57.38 -26.03 -30.79
C SER A 678 56.34 -25.30 -31.65
N ARG A 679 55.14 -25.86 -31.83
CA ARG A 679 54.03 -25.23 -32.55
C ARG A 679 53.40 -24.06 -31.78
N CYS A 680 53.54 -23.99 -30.47
CA CYS A 680 52.95 -22.94 -29.62
C CYS A 680 53.78 -21.65 -29.56
N SER A 681 54.97 -21.62 -30.19
CA SER A 681 55.93 -20.51 -30.06
C SER A 681 56.36 -19.88 -31.40
N SER A 682 55.83 -20.36 -32.53
CA SER A 682 56.08 -19.74 -33.84
C SER A 682 55.00 -18.71 -34.19
N GLY A 683 55.26 -17.43 -33.90
CA GLY A 683 54.34 -16.33 -34.22
C GLY A 683 54.38 -15.14 -33.27
N GLY A 684 55.14 -15.22 -32.17
CA GLY A 684 55.23 -14.14 -31.16
C GLY A 684 54.22 -14.26 -30.01
N PHE A 685 53.48 -15.37 -29.92
CA PHE A 685 52.60 -15.67 -28.79
C PHE A 685 53.34 -16.48 -27.71
N ILE A 686 53.00 -16.25 -26.43
CA ILE A 686 53.57 -16.91 -25.25
C ILE A 686 52.49 -17.79 -24.62
N CYS A 687 52.76 -19.09 -24.50
CA CYS A 687 51.90 -20.08 -23.82
C CYS A 687 52.39 -20.23 -22.36
N THR A 688 51.48 -20.19 -21.37
CA THR A 688 51.82 -20.31 -19.94
C THR A 688 51.00 -21.40 -19.27
N ASP A 689 51.66 -22.29 -18.51
CA ASP A 689 51.04 -23.37 -17.73
C ASP A 689 50.72 -22.93 -16.27
N VAL A 690 50.77 -21.62 -15.99
CA VAL A 690 50.51 -21.06 -14.65
C VAL A 690 49.08 -20.50 -14.60
N PRO A 691 48.18 -21.09 -13.78
CA PRO A 691 46.85 -20.51 -13.54
C PRO A 691 47.00 -19.10 -12.95
N GLN A 692 46.24 -18.13 -13.44
CA GLN A 692 46.18 -16.82 -12.79
C GLN A 692 45.45 -16.99 -11.44
N PRO A 693 46.01 -16.50 -10.32
CA PRO A 693 45.30 -16.49 -9.06
C PRO A 693 44.05 -15.59 -9.15
N PRO A 694 43.02 -15.82 -8.32
CA PRO A 694 41.82 -14.98 -8.30
C PRO A 694 42.21 -13.50 -8.12
N ALA A 695 41.72 -12.66 -9.03
CA ALA A 695 41.90 -11.22 -8.95
C ALA A 695 40.82 -10.64 -8.05
N SER A 696 41.23 -9.97 -6.98
CA SER A 696 40.36 -9.01 -6.30
C SER A 696 40.14 -7.82 -7.24
N TYR A 697 38.94 -7.25 -7.23
CA TYR A 697 38.65 -5.98 -7.89
C TYR A 697 38.03 -5.02 -6.87
N CYS A 698 38.34 -3.74 -6.99
CA CYS A 698 37.95 -2.67 -6.08
C CYS A 698 37.74 -1.36 -6.83
N CYS A 699 36.47 -1.01 -7.06
CA CYS A 699 36.17 0.26 -7.69
C CYS A 699 36.56 1.45 -6.78
N GLY A 700 37.23 2.45 -7.36
CA GLY A 700 37.77 3.65 -6.72
C GLY A 700 39.27 3.59 -6.37
N ASP A 701 39.98 2.50 -6.68
CA ASP A 701 41.40 2.33 -6.29
C ASP A 701 42.42 2.82 -7.34
N PHE A 702 41.93 3.36 -8.47
CA PHE A 702 42.66 3.86 -9.62
C PHE A 702 43.42 2.80 -10.44
N ALA A 703 43.16 1.51 -10.23
CA ALA A 703 43.55 0.44 -11.15
C ALA A 703 42.31 -0.06 -11.89
N CYS A 704 42.43 -0.33 -13.20
CA CYS A 704 41.38 -1.00 -13.97
C CYS A 704 41.80 -2.46 -14.16
N GLU A 705 41.34 -3.34 -13.26
CA GLU A 705 41.78 -4.74 -13.14
C GLU A 705 40.65 -5.73 -12.81
N GLY A 706 40.90 -7.02 -13.02
CA GLY A 706 39.91 -8.07 -12.77
C GLY A 706 38.67 -7.96 -13.67
N LEU A 707 37.49 -7.80 -13.05
CA LEU A 707 36.19 -7.61 -13.71
C LEU A 707 35.78 -6.13 -13.83
N GLU A 708 36.67 -5.20 -13.48
CA GLU A 708 36.41 -3.78 -13.72
C GLU A 708 36.45 -3.52 -15.23
N ASP A 709 35.35 -2.97 -15.72
CA ASP A 709 35.23 -2.43 -17.05
C ASP A 709 34.56 -1.05 -16.97
N ARG A 710 34.34 -0.44 -18.12
CA ARG A 710 33.81 0.92 -18.19
C ARG A 710 32.35 1.02 -17.74
N CYS A 711 31.62 -0.10 -17.70
CA CYS A 711 30.24 -0.20 -17.24
C CYS A 711 30.14 -0.62 -15.78
N SER A 712 31.06 -1.45 -15.29
CA SER A 712 31.07 -1.92 -13.91
C SER A 712 31.87 -1.01 -12.97
N CYS A 713 32.86 -0.25 -13.48
CA CYS A 713 33.67 0.69 -12.72
C CYS A 713 34.26 1.82 -13.58
N ALA A 714 33.41 2.77 -13.98
CA ALA A 714 33.80 3.92 -14.79
C ALA A 714 34.85 4.84 -14.14
N VAL A 715 34.96 4.82 -12.80
CA VAL A 715 35.93 5.63 -12.05
C VAL A 715 37.36 5.21 -12.36
N ASP A 716 37.63 3.91 -12.42
CA ASP A 716 38.98 3.40 -12.65
C ASP A 716 39.25 3.06 -14.13
N CYS A 717 38.26 2.50 -14.83
CA CYS A 717 38.38 2.11 -16.23
C CYS A 717 38.06 3.23 -17.23
N GLY A 718 37.60 4.37 -16.71
CA GLY A 718 37.13 5.51 -17.47
C GLY A 718 35.67 5.34 -17.93
N PRO A 719 35.01 6.45 -18.27
CA PRO A 719 33.61 6.39 -18.69
C PRO A 719 33.45 5.55 -19.96
N PRO A 720 32.28 4.91 -20.11
CA PRO A 720 31.96 4.23 -21.34
C PRO A 720 31.91 5.23 -22.50
N PRO A 721 32.30 4.83 -23.72
CA PRO A 721 32.03 5.61 -24.93
C PRO A 721 30.53 5.95 -25.02
N ALA A 722 30.21 7.07 -25.64
CA ALA A 722 28.82 7.50 -25.84
C ALA A 722 28.08 6.72 -26.95
N SER A 723 28.69 5.66 -27.50
CA SER A 723 28.12 4.79 -28.54
C SER A 723 28.95 3.52 -28.71
N GLU A 724 28.30 2.38 -28.94
CA GLU A 724 28.91 1.07 -29.22
C GLU A 724 29.52 0.96 -30.64
N ALA A 725 29.42 2.03 -31.45
CA ALA A 725 29.88 2.06 -32.83
C ALA A 725 31.36 1.64 -33.01
N GLY A 726 31.57 0.50 -33.69
CA GLY A 726 32.89 -0.08 -33.97
C GLY A 726 33.27 -1.26 -33.08
N PHE A 727 32.47 -1.57 -32.05
CA PHE A 727 32.61 -2.75 -31.18
C PHE A 727 31.44 -3.72 -31.26
N CYS A 728 30.47 -3.44 -32.15
CA CYS A 728 29.18 -4.12 -32.40
C CYS A 728 29.18 -5.63 -32.76
N ALA A 729 30.21 -6.40 -32.42
CA ALA A 729 30.27 -7.84 -32.63
C ALA A 729 31.05 -8.60 -31.53
N ASP A 730 31.36 -7.95 -30.40
CA ASP A 730 32.17 -8.52 -29.33
C ASP A 730 31.35 -9.02 -28.12
N GLN A 731 30.02 -8.88 -28.17
CA GLN A 731 29.06 -9.31 -27.13
C GLN A 731 29.23 -8.61 -25.78
N ALA A 732 29.92 -7.47 -25.74
CA ALA A 732 29.98 -6.61 -24.58
C ALA A 732 29.05 -5.41 -24.76
N ASP A 733 28.42 -4.98 -23.69
CA ASP A 733 27.74 -3.69 -23.65
C ASP A 733 28.82 -2.63 -23.44
N ASN A 734 29.29 -1.98 -24.51
CA ASN A 734 30.44 -1.06 -24.40
C ASN A 734 30.04 0.36 -24.02
N ASP A 735 28.78 0.77 -24.23
CA ASP A 735 28.27 2.10 -23.89
C ASP A 735 27.27 2.09 -22.70
N CYS A 736 27.00 0.91 -22.15
CA CYS A 736 26.26 0.65 -20.92
C CYS A 736 24.77 0.98 -20.99
N ASP A 737 24.16 0.84 -22.16
CA ASP A 737 22.72 1.11 -22.37
C ASP A 737 21.84 -0.16 -22.26
N SER A 738 22.47 -1.29 -21.90
CA SER A 738 21.90 -2.64 -21.77
C SER A 738 21.54 -3.35 -23.09
N ALA A 739 21.78 -2.71 -24.24
CA ALA A 739 21.84 -3.40 -25.51
C ALA A 739 23.28 -3.88 -25.78
N ILE A 740 23.41 -4.91 -26.62
CA ILE A 740 24.71 -5.42 -27.05
C ILE A 740 24.68 -5.65 -28.56
N ASP A 741 25.79 -5.33 -29.21
CA ASP A 741 26.03 -5.55 -30.61
C ASP A 741 24.87 -5.07 -31.52
N CYS A 742 24.43 -5.92 -32.45
CA CYS A 742 23.38 -5.60 -33.41
C CYS A 742 21.95 -5.53 -32.84
N ILE A 743 21.79 -5.60 -31.53
CA ILE A 743 20.54 -5.28 -30.84
C ILE A 743 20.51 -3.79 -30.46
N ASP A 744 21.69 -3.19 -30.31
CA ASP A 744 21.91 -1.79 -30.02
C ASP A 744 21.54 -0.87 -31.20
N GLY A 745 20.92 0.26 -30.87
CA GLY A 745 20.53 1.32 -31.80
C GLY A 745 21.73 2.04 -32.43
N ASP A 746 22.87 2.06 -31.78
CA ASP A 746 24.10 2.72 -32.20
C ASP A 746 24.90 1.86 -33.20
N CYS A 747 24.65 0.56 -33.17
CA CYS A 747 25.24 -0.44 -34.06
C CYS A 747 24.49 -0.63 -35.39
N VAL A 748 23.36 0.05 -35.62
CA VAL A 748 22.50 -0.14 -36.81
C VAL A 748 23.17 0.20 -38.14
N LEU A 749 24.23 1.01 -38.12
CA LEU A 749 25.04 1.35 -39.30
C LEU A 749 26.34 0.55 -39.40
N ASP A 750 26.65 -0.28 -38.39
CA ASP A 750 27.86 -1.09 -38.37
C ASP A 750 27.78 -2.20 -39.45
N PRO A 751 28.81 -2.37 -40.29
CA PRO A 751 28.87 -3.45 -41.28
C PRO A 751 28.58 -4.85 -40.73
N ALA A 752 28.88 -5.12 -39.45
CA ALA A 752 28.55 -6.37 -38.77
C ALA A 752 27.03 -6.58 -38.63
N CYS A 753 26.25 -5.50 -38.53
CA CYS A 753 24.81 -5.50 -38.22
C CYS A 753 23.90 -5.26 -39.44
N LEU A 754 24.45 -4.81 -40.57
CA LEU A 754 23.73 -4.51 -41.83
C LEU A 754 23.08 -5.73 -42.54
N CYS A 755 23.09 -6.92 -41.94
CA CYS A 755 22.53 -8.13 -42.55
C CYS A 755 21.58 -8.92 -41.64
N ARG A 756 20.28 -8.58 -41.62
CA ARG A 756 19.22 -9.48 -41.12
C ARG A 756 18.28 -9.96 -42.26
N PRO A 757 18.08 -11.28 -42.48
CA PRO A 757 17.06 -11.83 -43.37
C PRO A 757 15.83 -12.33 -42.62
N GLY A 758 14.64 -11.95 -43.11
CA GLY A 758 13.41 -12.70 -42.85
C GLY A 758 13.40 -14.03 -43.60
N GLY A 759 13.60 -15.13 -42.88
CA GLY A 759 12.98 -16.44 -43.13
C GLY A 759 13.20 -17.19 -44.48
N GLY A 760 14.42 -17.34 -45.00
CA GLY A 760 14.69 -18.28 -46.12
C GLY A 760 16.17 -18.67 -46.32
N THR A 761 16.45 -19.88 -46.82
CA THR A 761 17.80 -20.50 -46.95
C THR A 761 18.35 -20.53 -48.40
N CYS A 762 19.64 -20.20 -48.61
CA CYS A 762 20.41 -20.26 -49.89
C CYS A 762 21.33 -21.50 -49.95
N SER A 763 21.61 -22.08 -51.15
CA SER A 763 22.15 -23.46 -51.29
C SER A 763 23.58 -23.66 -51.85
N VAL A 764 24.40 -22.63 -52.11
CA VAL A 764 25.83 -22.84 -52.48
C VAL A 764 26.79 -21.75 -51.97
N ASN A 765 27.97 -22.20 -51.52
CA ASN A 765 28.95 -21.49 -50.68
C ASN A 765 29.73 -20.32 -51.32
N GLY A 766 29.50 -19.98 -52.59
CA GLY A 766 30.25 -18.93 -53.30
C GLY A 766 29.57 -17.55 -53.37
N ASP A 767 28.25 -17.47 -53.12
CA ASP A 767 27.42 -16.30 -53.46
C ASP A 767 26.57 -15.74 -52.29
N CYS A 768 26.95 -16.00 -51.04
CA CYS A 768 26.21 -15.53 -49.85
C CYS A 768 27.08 -14.63 -48.96
N CYS A 769 26.66 -13.38 -48.76
CA CYS A 769 26.94 -12.65 -47.52
C CYS A 769 25.68 -12.75 -46.66
N SER A 770 25.83 -13.25 -45.44
CA SER A 770 24.81 -13.17 -44.38
C SER A 770 23.39 -13.56 -44.85
N ASN A 771 23.27 -14.75 -45.45
CA ASN A 771 21.99 -15.39 -45.82
C ASN A 771 21.11 -14.63 -46.84
N LYS A 772 21.65 -13.79 -47.73
CA LYS A 772 20.93 -13.33 -48.94
C LYS A 772 21.67 -13.64 -50.24
N CYS A 773 20.92 -14.14 -51.22
CA CYS A 773 21.40 -14.49 -52.56
C CYS A 773 21.57 -13.23 -53.43
N LYS A 774 22.71 -13.09 -54.11
CA LYS A 774 23.18 -11.88 -54.83
C LYS A 774 22.38 -11.46 -56.09
N GLY A 775 21.21 -12.06 -56.38
CA GLY A 775 20.53 -11.95 -57.67
C GLY A 775 19.01 -12.18 -57.68
N GLY A 776 18.26 -11.42 -56.88
CA GLY A 776 16.95 -10.86 -57.26
C GLY A 776 15.73 -11.71 -57.64
N VAL A 777 15.77 -13.04 -57.81
CA VAL A 777 14.53 -13.82 -58.09
C VAL A 777 14.58 -15.25 -57.54
N CYS A 778 13.64 -15.61 -56.66
CA CYS A 778 13.38 -16.99 -56.25
C CYS A 778 12.39 -17.66 -57.23
N ARG A 779 12.74 -18.81 -57.81
CA ARG A 779 11.78 -19.69 -58.50
C ARG A 779 11.45 -20.89 -57.63
N GLY A 780 10.16 -21.15 -57.46
CA GLY A 780 9.64 -22.28 -56.68
C GLY A 780 9.72 -23.60 -57.44
N ASN A 781 9.79 -24.67 -56.65
CA ASN A 781 9.13 -25.95 -56.87
C ASN A 781 8.75 -26.53 -55.51
#